data_AF-A0A6B2CNQ3-F1
#
_entry.id   AF-A0A6B2CNQ3-F1
#
_cell.length_a   1.000
_cell.length_b   1.000
_cell.length_c   1.000
_cell.angle_alpha   90.00
_cell.angle_beta   90.00
_cell.angle_gamma   90.00
#
_symmetry.space_group_name_H-M   'P 1'
#
loop_
_entity.id
_entity.type
_entity.pdbx_description
1 polymer ?
#
loop_
_entity_poly.entity_id
_entity_poly.type
_entity_poly.pdbx_seq_one_letter_code
_entity_poly.pdbx_strand_id
1 'polypeptide(L)'
;MRTSKRASSALLLLLILIAVLAPLTGILAPLRAKAQGSPEVYSNFTVTSTGYLTVYLYGVPPSSKVLLWWGIEPYPQGPWYTTSGESGNMETPMTYNSSIGAFEATIGPFKNGTWVAYVFNVNGSQWINYDNHPFWNWNVIINPPMNIIGYTKAWVLPNGSIVITTIGRPPDEMILWWGLTSGPQTGLPWYTTAGTPGANQTVMTYNPLWGNYTAIIGPFKPGQWVQWVYHDVYTGWWIHNSNVSPSANFAIQDVYLPVQLVSARYSQLAYSVGQQAEVQLTLNNTYATSTYDVALVVGTTTVYNSSVTLPEGCSNLSITFPVNFPMGFYDSYLYVGTSGMWKEFQLPQLIVLNTTGRKPLSVVIVWNMHQPLYLEPNGTWGQPWVQIHTGQDFYWNGSLVGAYELQAMLLNEFPNINVTIDFTPVLLYQWEAFLHQSSPTFLTTGVNVTHDINATKETIALYRKLVQEGRLQVLTVPFYHPLEAIEYDNGWQSDLLAQLLMGENMTYTVFGVNATGAWTPEMGFNMGLLWLYADAGINVTILDYQAFVQMAPALTVVSGNMSLGPYGIYVVQNSLGQRMYVLFRDDDLSNMFGFLFFYHQSPQEVQQELIDYLAKVYMERPGAVVVVALDGENPLIFNQEPQAAENLYAIYQALSEAEDEGWLVTQTVNQAIETHQVAAVLTNLPEESWALNLNNWNNGNPAKVYIWDNVSLAREYLVAFSNLLGMPISPVVPLSFAHAPNASISAFEAMTGMPAYINVSGVTEANPLYMYYTMWNWLYVSEGSDWTWQAGPPNYGPQWFSVQPIVYDSAIVSYVRQAFSKVTPIRVEPGPGHDSVKLTIRDDLGVPFHLNIKVIVVVSNGTANASAEVTLRPGNNVVILKGIRVTPHSQVQVYIYAPVRPSQLGGHVMPISRYGLLMSSTTFKANQPQASMSPAAWLNSLLNYYYAWVAAVIAIMAMIASALAGHLRL
;
A
#
# COMPACT_ATOMS: atom_id res chain seq x y z
N MET A 1 -20.25 -23.45 -9.58
CA MET A 1 -19.71 -23.30 -10.95
C MET A 1 -19.81 -21.85 -11.36
N ARG A 2 -18.64 -21.21 -11.52
CA ARG A 2 -18.28 -20.20 -12.54
C ARG A 2 -19.20 -18.97 -12.66
N THR A 3 -18.75 -17.72 -12.50
CA THR A 3 -17.42 -17.13 -12.72
C THR A 3 -17.48 -15.65 -12.32
N SER A 4 -16.35 -15.14 -11.79
CA SER A 4 -15.70 -13.83 -12.03
C SER A 4 -16.51 -12.53 -11.90
N LYS A 5 -15.97 -11.39 -11.48
CA LYS A 5 -14.70 -10.89 -10.90
C LYS A 5 -14.96 -9.37 -10.83
N ARG A 6 -14.44 -8.70 -9.79
CA ARG A 6 -13.96 -7.29 -9.78
C ARG A 6 -14.98 -6.18 -10.14
N ALA A 7 -14.92 -4.98 -9.58
CA ALA A 7 -14.20 -4.42 -8.45
C ALA A 7 -14.93 -3.15 -8.07
N SER A 8 -14.92 -2.88 -6.77
CA SER A 8 -15.32 -1.67 -6.10
C SER A 8 -14.30 -0.56 -6.37
N SER A 9 -14.80 0.67 -6.40
CA SER A 9 -14.12 1.88 -5.91
C SER A 9 -13.00 2.45 -6.79
N ALA A 10 -12.79 3.76 -6.91
CA ALA A 10 -13.50 4.97 -6.58
C ALA A 10 -12.56 6.08 -7.13
N LEU A 11 -13.04 7.04 -7.91
CA LEU A 11 -13.28 8.36 -7.35
C LEU A 11 -12.02 9.06 -6.81
N LEU A 12 -11.04 9.40 -7.66
CA LEU A 12 -10.23 10.62 -7.42
C LEU A 12 -9.39 11.11 -8.62
N LEU A 13 -9.88 11.05 -9.87
CA LEU A 13 -9.23 11.79 -10.98
C LEU A 13 -10.14 12.07 -12.19
N LEU A 14 -11.41 12.42 -11.96
CA LEU A 14 -12.21 13.10 -12.99
C LEU A 14 -12.98 14.30 -12.44
N LEU A 15 -12.32 15.06 -11.57
CA LEU A 15 -12.80 16.34 -11.04
C LEU A 15 -12.47 17.54 -11.96
N ILE A 16 -11.95 17.30 -13.16
CA ILE A 16 -11.86 18.33 -14.21
C ILE A 16 -12.29 17.72 -15.55
N LEU A 17 -13.56 17.32 -15.65
CA LEU A 17 -14.35 17.46 -16.89
C LEU A 17 -15.85 17.63 -16.59
N ILE A 18 -16.18 18.23 -15.44
CA ILE A 18 -17.55 18.54 -14.97
C ILE A 18 -18.04 19.87 -15.60
N ALA A 19 -17.94 20.03 -16.92
CA ALA A 19 -18.52 21.25 -17.53
C ALA A 19 -19.08 21.13 -18.95
N VAL A 20 -18.84 20.07 -19.73
CA VAL A 20 -19.31 20.07 -21.14
C VAL A 20 -19.88 18.73 -21.66
N LEU A 21 -19.96 17.66 -20.86
CA LEU A 21 -20.48 16.37 -21.34
C LEU A 21 -21.61 15.79 -20.46
N ALA A 22 -22.76 16.46 -20.49
CA ALA A 22 -24.08 15.84 -20.35
C ALA A 22 -24.89 16.36 -21.54
N PRO A 23 -25.36 15.55 -22.52
CA PRO A 23 -26.13 14.32 -22.30
C PRO A 23 -26.00 13.28 -23.45
N LEU A 24 -25.30 12.15 -23.31
CA LEU A 24 -25.28 11.13 -24.39
C LEU A 24 -25.22 9.68 -23.86
N THR A 25 -26.00 9.36 -22.85
CA THR A 25 -26.44 7.98 -22.57
C THR A 25 -27.89 8.00 -22.10
N GLY A 26 -28.81 8.26 -23.02
CA GLY A 26 -30.25 8.14 -22.78
C GLY A 26 -31.04 7.75 -24.04
N ILE A 27 -30.36 7.41 -25.13
CA ILE A 27 -31.01 7.09 -26.42
C ILE A 27 -30.23 5.95 -27.07
N LEU A 28 -30.46 4.73 -26.58
CA LEU A 28 -30.52 3.48 -27.35
C LEU A 28 -30.76 2.29 -26.39
N ALA A 29 -32.06 2.11 -26.13
CA ALA A 29 -32.75 0.88 -25.73
C ALA A 29 -32.42 0.28 -24.33
N PRO A 30 -33.37 -0.52 -23.80
CA PRO A 30 -33.29 -1.88 -24.29
C PRO A 30 -34.65 -2.52 -24.61
N LEU A 31 -34.75 -3.11 -25.80
CA LEU A 31 -35.16 -4.51 -25.86
C LEU A 31 -34.08 -5.32 -25.11
N ARG A 32 -34.18 -5.39 -23.78
CA ARG A 32 -33.55 -6.39 -22.92
C ARG A 32 -34.69 -7.03 -22.16
N ALA A 33 -34.61 -8.36 -22.14
CA ALA A 33 -35.41 -9.30 -21.39
C ALA A 33 -36.38 -8.67 -20.36
N LYS A 34 -37.68 -8.86 -20.62
CA LYS A 34 -38.72 -8.88 -19.58
C LYS A 34 -38.27 -9.82 -18.46
N ALA A 35 -37.68 -9.25 -17.41
CA ALA A 35 -37.46 -9.92 -16.13
C ALA A 35 -38.39 -9.26 -15.10
N GLN A 36 -39.51 -9.96 -14.85
CA GLN A 36 -40.29 -10.00 -13.60
C GLN A 36 -40.52 -8.69 -12.79
N GLY A 37 -41.74 -8.14 -12.90
CA GLY A 37 -42.63 -8.11 -11.73
C GLY A 37 -42.75 -6.87 -10.84
N SER A 38 -42.27 -5.68 -11.21
CA SER A 38 -42.64 -4.43 -10.52
C SER A 38 -43.11 -3.35 -11.51
N PRO A 39 -44.20 -2.61 -11.23
CA PRO A 39 -44.65 -1.54 -12.10
C PRO A 39 -43.70 -0.34 -11.98
N GLU A 40 -43.10 0.06 -13.09
CA GLU A 40 -42.26 1.25 -13.18
C GLU A 40 -43.10 2.49 -12.82
N VAL A 41 -42.57 3.36 -11.95
CA VAL A 41 -43.24 4.59 -11.54
C VAL A 41 -42.97 5.67 -12.58
N TYR A 42 -44.03 6.24 -13.16
CA TYR A 42 -43.90 7.31 -14.14
C TYR A 42 -45.03 8.34 -14.03
N SER A 43 -44.80 9.54 -14.56
CA SER A 43 -45.77 10.63 -14.58
C SER A 43 -46.22 10.97 -16.00
N ASN A 44 -47.50 11.35 -16.12
CA ASN A 44 -48.07 11.93 -17.34
C ASN A 44 -48.91 13.15 -16.97
N PHE A 45 -49.34 13.96 -17.95
CA PHE A 45 -50.19 15.11 -17.69
C PHE A 45 -51.08 15.47 -18.87
N THR A 46 -52.13 16.26 -18.61
CA THR A 46 -52.92 16.93 -19.64
C THR A 46 -53.03 18.42 -19.33
N VAL A 47 -53.13 19.25 -20.38
CA VAL A 47 -53.31 20.70 -20.27
C VAL A 47 -54.59 21.08 -20.99
N THR A 48 -55.47 21.82 -20.33
CA THR A 48 -56.69 22.35 -20.96
C THR A 48 -56.40 23.65 -21.69
N SER A 49 -57.23 23.99 -22.69
CA SER A 49 -57.17 25.28 -23.38
C SER A 49 -57.39 26.49 -22.46
N THR A 50 -57.98 26.28 -21.28
CA THR A 50 -58.21 27.29 -20.24
C THR A 50 -57.08 27.38 -19.21
N GLY A 51 -56.01 26.60 -19.36
CA GLY A 51 -54.79 26.70 -18.55
C GLY A 51 -54.76 25.82 -17.30
N TYR A 52 -55.63 24.82 -17.17
CA TYR A 52 -55.53 23.83 -16.09
C TYR A 52 -54.56 22.71 -16.47
N LEU A 53 -53.70 22.32 -15.53
CA LEU A 53 -52.79 21.18 -15.65
C LEU A 53 -53.29 20.05 -14.75
N THR A 54 -53.61 18.90 -15.35
CA THR A 54 -53.89 17.66 -14.60
C THR A 54 -52.67 16.76 -14.66
N VAL A 55 -52.09 16.44 -13.51
CA VAL A 55 -50.91 15.58 -13.38
C VAL A 55 -51.34 14.20 -12.90
N TYR A 56 -50.77 13.16 -13.50
CA TYR A 56 -50.97 11.75 -13.18
C TYR A 56 -49.67 11.11 -12.71
N LEU A 57 -49.77 10.21 -11.72
CA LEU A 57 -48.67 9.37 -11.23
C LEU A 57 -49.10 7.91 -11.20
N TYR A 58 -48.40 7.08 -11.98
CA TYR A 58 -48.64 5.65 -12.14
C TYR A 58 -47.63 4.83 -11.33
N GLY A 59 -47.95 3.57 -11.03
CA GLY A 59 -47.04 2.63 -10.37
C GLY A 59 -46.93 2.77 -8.85
N VAL A 60 -47.63 3.73 -8.23
CA VAL A 60 -47.69 3.89 -6.77
C VAL A 60 -48.89 3.12 -6.17
N PRO A 61 -48.75 2.37 -5.07
CA PRO A 61 -49.83 1.60 -4.48
C PRO A 61 -51.06 2.46 -4.11
N PRO A 62 -52.30 2.01 -4.37
CA PRO A 62 -53.54 2.76 -4.08
C PRO A 62 -53.72 3.17 -2.62
N SER A 63 -53.07 2.47 -1.69
CA SER A 63 -53.09 2.74 -0.25
C SER A 63 -52.18 3.91 0.17
N SER A 64 -51.37 4.44 -0.74
CA SER A 64 -50.41 5.51 -0.43
C SER A 64 -51.08 6.87 -0.32
N LYS A 65 -50.48 7.78 0.46
CA LYS A 65 -50.82 9.22 0.42
C LYS A 65 -49.83 9.93 -0.48
N VAL A 66 -50.31 10.60 -1.52
CA VAL A 66 -49.46 11.30 -2.48
C VAL A 66 -49.78 12.80 -2.47
N LEU A 67 -48.75 13.62 -2.26
CA LEU A 67 -48.79 15.07 -2.39
C LEU A 67 -48.04 15.47 -3.68
N LEU A 68 -48.72 16.21 -4.55
CA LEU A 68 -48.10 16.91 -5.67
C LEU A 68 -47.48 18.20 -5.14
N TRP A 69 -46.16 18.30 -5.22
CA TRP A 69 -45.42 19.52 -4.92
C TRP A 69 -45.11 20.21 -6.22
N TRP A 70 -45.49 21.47 -6.36
CA TRP A 70 -45.38 22.18 -7.63
C TRP A 70 -45.14 23.68 -7.46
N GLY A 71 -44.59 24.32 -8.48
CA GLY A 71 -44.31 25.75 -8.49
C GLY A 71 -44.29 26.31 -9.91
N ILE A 72 -44.41 27.63 -10.02
CA ILE A 72 -44.16 28.35 -11.27
C ILE A 72 -42.68 28.69 -11.33
N GLU A 73 -42.03 28.44 -12.45
CA GLU A 73 -40.62 28.76 -12.66
C GLU A 73 -40.46 29.77 -13.82
N PRO A 74 -39.39 30.58 -13.84
CA PRO A 74 -39.12 31.49 -14.95
C PRO A 74 -38.61 30.74 -16.21
N TYR A 75 -38.07 29.54 -16.05
CA TYR A 75 -37.56 28.63 -17.08
C TYR A 75 -37.39 27.22 -16.47
N PRO A 76 -37.29 26.15 -17.29
CA PRO A 76 -37.08 24.77 -16.83
C PRO A 76 -35.93 24.60 -15.83
N GLN A 77 -36.19 23.93 -14.71
CA GLN A 77 -35.27 23.74 -13.57
C GLN A 77 -34.90 25.06 -12.86
N GLY A 78 -35.78 26.06 -12.93
CA GLY A 78 -35.59 27.36 -12.29
C GLY A 78 -36.00 27.38 -10.81
N PRO A 79 -35.80 28.50 -10.10
CA PRO A 79 -36.37 28.69 -8.78
C PRO A 79 -37.91 28.69 -8.82
N TRP A 80 -38.54 28.10 -7.80
CA TRP A 80 -39.99 27.97 -7.74
C TRP A 80 -40.63 29.18 -7.07
N TYR A 81 -41.75 29.60 -7.63
CA TYR A 81 -42.62 30.64 -7.11
C TYR A 81 -44.06 30.13 -6.94
N THR A 82 -44.73 30.63 -5.91
CA THR A 82 -46.17 30.43 -5.73
C THR A 82 -46.97 31.21 -6.77
N THR A 83 -48.27 30.93 -6.91
CA THR A 83 -49.15 31.71 -7.81
C THR A 83 -49.29 33.19 -7.41
N SER A 84 -48.96 33.56 -6.17
CA SER A 84 -48.87 34.96 -5.73
C SER A 84 -47.53 35.63 -6.05
N GLY A 85 -46.54 34.88 -6.58
CA GLY A 85 -45.21 35.37 -6.91
C GLY A 85 -44.20 35.34 -5.75
N GLU A 86 -44.54 34.71 -4.63
CA GLU A 86 -43.61 34.50 -3.51
C GLU A 86 -42.69 33.32 -3.79
N SER A 87 -41.45 33.37 -3.30
CA SER A 87 -40.50 32.26 -3.42
C SER A 87 -41.01 31.04 -2.66
N GLY A 88 -41.07 29.88 -3.31
CA GLY A 88 -41.48 28.62 -2.69
C GLY A 88 -42.35 27.76 -3.61
N ASN A 89 -42.81 26.64 -3.06
CA ASN A 89 -43.69 25.69 -3.73
C ASN A 89 -45.13 25.77 -3.17
N MET A 90 -46.05 25.14 -3.87
CA MET A 90 -47.39 24.81 -3.41
C MET A 90 -47.54 23.29 -3.35
N GLU A 91 -48.53 22.85 -2.58
CA GLU A 91 -48.81 21.43 -2.36
C GLU A 91 -50.27 21.15 -2.72
N THR A 92 -50.53 20.03 -3.38
CA THR A 92 -51.89 19.61 -3.73
C THR A 92 -52.03 18.11 -3.50
N PRO A 93 -52.92 17.67 -2.58
CA PRO A 93 -53.20 16.25 -2.40
C PRO A 93 -53.73 15.60 -3.69
N MET A 94 -53.15 14.46 -4.06
CA MET A 94 -53.60 13.68 -5.21
C MET A 94 -54.62 12.63 -4.79
N THR A 95 -55.59 12.35 -5.67
CA THR A 95 -56.62 11.33 -5.45
C THR A 95 -56.36 10.12 -6.33
N TYR A 96 -56.47 8.90 -5.79
CA TYR A 96 -56.32 7.69 -6.59
C TYR A 96 -57.56 7.44 -7.45
N ASN A 97 -57.39 7.41 -8.77
CA ASN A 97 -58.43 7.09 -9.73
C ASN A 97 -58.31 5.63 -10.18
N SER A 98 -59.21 4.79 -9.69
CA SER A 98 -59.20 3.35 -9.96
C SER A 98 -59.48 2.97 -11.42
N SER A 99 -60.11 3.85 -12.20
CA SER A 99 -60.44 3.57 -13.60
C SER A 99 -59.23 3.67 -14.53
N ILE A 100 -58.26 4.51 -14.18
CA ILE A 100 -57.01 4.69 -14.94
C ILE A 100 -55.78 4.13 -14.22
N GLY A 101 -55.91 3.73 -12.95
CA GLY A 101 -54.83 3.13 -12.16
C GLY A 101 -53.73 4.11 -11.75
N ALA A 102 -54.08 5.37 -11.48
CA ALA A 102 -53.13 6.44 -11.17
C ALA A 102 -53.62 7.38 -10.07
N PHE A 103 -52.69 8.04 -9.38
CA PHE A 103 -53.00 9.24 -8.60
C PHE A 103 -53.11 10.44 -9.52
N GLU A 104 -54.12 11.27 -9.35
CA GLU A 104 -54.34 12.48 -10.15
C GLU A 104 -54.59 13.73 -9.29
N ALA A 105 -54.13 14.88 -9.77
CA ALA A 105 -54.46 16.20 -9.22
C ALA A 105 -54.54 17.22 -10.36
N THR A 106 -55.49 18.15 -10.26
CA THR A 106 -55.62 19.27 -11.21
C THR A 106 -55.27 20.58 -10.50
N ILE A 107 -54.36 21.33 -11.10
CA ILE A 107 -53.82 22.60 -10.59
C ILE A 107 -53.96 23.70 -11.64
N GLY A 108 -54.01 24.96 -11.20
CA GLY A 108 -54.26 26.12 -12.06
C GLY A 108 -55.63 26.78 -11.81
N PRO A 109 -56.12 27.64 -12.73
CA PRO A 109 -55.60 27.84 -14.09
C PRO A 109 -54.35 28.74 -14.11
N PHE A 110 -53.41 28.41 -15.00
CA PHE A 110 -52.21 29.21 -15.28
C PHE A 110 -52.39 30.08 -16.51
N LYS A 111 -51.61 31.16 -16.59
CA LYS A 111 -51.54 31.98 -17.81
C LYS A 111 -50.82 31.17 -18.91
N ASN A 112 -51.25 31.32 -20.15
CA ASN A 112 -50.54 30.75 -21.29
C ASN A 112 -49.08 31.25 -21.31
N GLY A 113 -48.14 30.34 -21.58
CA GLY A 113 -46.70 30.56 -21.49
C GLY A 113 -46.08 30.39 -20.10
N THR A 114 -46.86 30.03 -19.07
CA THR A 114 -46.31 29.79 -17.72
C THR A 114 -45.59 28.44 -17.68
N TRP A 115 -44.36 28.40 -17.17
CA TRP A 115 -43.68 27.16 -16.84
C TRP A 115 -44.12 26.67 -15.46
N VAL A 116 -44.51 25.41 -15.38
CA VAL A 116 -44.92 24.75 -14.15
C VAL A 116 -44.01 23.55 -13.92
N ALA A 117 -43.34 23.56 -12.78
CA ALA A 117 -42.50 22.50 -12.27
C ALA A 117 -43.26 21.66 -11.24
N TYR A 118 -43.06 20.35 -11.21
CA TYR A 118 -43.62 19.50 -10.16
C TYR A 118 -42.78 18.27 -9.82
N VAL A 119 -42.96 17.78 -8.58
CA VAL A 119 -42.44 16.51 -8.02
C VAL A 119 -43.50 15.89 -7.10
N PHE A 120 -43.26 14.66 -6.63
CA PHE A 120 -44.21 13.96 -5.77
C PHE A 120 -43.58 13.60 -4.43
N ASN A 121 -44.35 13.77 -3.35
CA ASN A 121 -44.02 13.23 -2.04
C ASN A 121 -45.02 12.12 -1.68
N VAL A 122 -44.51 10.90 -1.48
CA VAL A 122 -45.29 9.72 -1.14
C VAL A 122 -45.08 9.37 0.34
N ASN A 123 -46.19 9.28 1.07
CA ASN A 123 -46.27 8.95 2.50
C ASN A 123 -45.45 9.86 3.44
N GLY A 124 -45.00 11.03 2.98
CA GLY A 124 -44.23 12.00 3.77
C GLY A 124 -42.71 11.82 3.72
N SER A 125 -42.21 10.69 3.18
CA SER A 125 -40.78 10.34 3.26
C SER A 125 -40.12 10.07 1.91
N GLN A 126 -40.88 9.63 0.91
CA GLN A 126 -40.33 9.27 -0.39
C GLN A 126 -40.59 10.38 -1.40
N TRP A 127 -39.51 10.99 -1.90
CA TRP A 127 -39.57 11.92 -3.02
C TRP A 127 -39.42 11.18 -4.34
N ILE A 128 -40.31 11.47 -5.27
CA ILE A 128 -40.25 10.96 -6.63
C ILE A 128 -40.02 12.17 -7.52
N ASN A 129 -38.83 12.17 -8.11
CA ASN A 129 -38.30 13.19 -9.01
C ASN A 129 -38.12 12.59 -10.42
N TYR A 130 -37.92 13.44 -11.43
CA TYR A 130 -37.70 12.96 -12.79
C TYR A 130 -36.42 12.11 -12.85
N ASP A 131 -36.54 10.91 -13.41
CA ASP A 131 -35.47 9.91 -13.50
C ASP A 131 -34.82 9.57 -12.13
N ASN A 132 -35.59 9.73 -11.05
CA ASN A 132 -35.14 9.53 -9.67
C ASN A 132 -33.93 10.39 -9.25
N HIS A 133 -33.69 11.51 -9.94
CA HIS A 133 -32.57 12.41 -9.64
C HIS A 133 -32.97 13.46 -8.59
N PRO A 134 -32.15 13.71 -7.55
CA PRO A 134 -32.54 14.52 -6.38
C PRO A 134 -32.90 15.99 -6.69
N PHE A 135 -32.47 16.51 -7.84
CA PHE A 135 -32.66 17.91 -8.22
C PHE A 135 -33.49 18.11 -9.49
N TRP A 136 -34.03 17.04 -10.09
CA TRP A 136 -34.76 17.13 -11.36
C TRP A 136 -36.26 17.06 -11.17
N ASN A 137 -36.95 18.14 -11.51
CA ASN A 137 -38.42 18.16 -11.56
C ASN A 137 -38.95 17.94 -12.98
N TRP A 138 -40.19 17.48 -13.09
CA TRP A 138 -40.93 17.53 -14.36
C TRP A 138 -41.36 18.97 -14.65
N ASN A 139 -41.33 19.36 -15.91
CA ASN A 139 -41.69 20.69 -16.39
C ASN A 139 -42.69 20.63 -17.53
N VAL A 140 -43.64 21.56 -17.48
CA VAL A 140 -44.66 21.76 -18.49
C VAL A 140 -44.84 23.25 -18.72
N ILE A 141 -44.71 23.68 -19.97
CA ILE A 141 -45.15 25.00 -20.38
C ILE A 141 -46.64 24.95 -20.73
N ILE A 142 -47.44 25.75 -20.03
CA ILE A 142 -48.89 25.77 -20.21
C ILE A 142 -49.23 26.54 -21.46
N ASN A 143 -49.82 25.89 -22.48
CA ASN A 143 -50.27 26.53 -23.73
C ASN A 143 -49.25 27.55 -24.28
N PRO A 144 -48.05 27.10 -24.70
CA PRO A 144 -46.98 27.99 -25.15
C PRO A 144 -47.46 28.94 -26.26
N PRO A 145 -47.08 30.23 -26.23
CA PRO A 145 -47.51 31.19 -27.24
C PRO A 145 -46.86 30.91 -28.61
N MET A 146 -47.55 31.32 -29.68
CA MET A 146 -47.12 31.04 -31.06
C MET A 146 -45.74 31.56 -31.44
N ASN A 147 -45.24 32.59 -30.76
CA ASN A 147 -43.93 33.16 -31.02
C ASN A 147 -42.75 32.32 -30.49
N ILE A 148 -42.99 31.31 -29.64
CA ILE A 148 -41.95 30.39 -29.15
C ILE A 148 -42.13 28.96 -29.68
N ILE A 149 -43.32 28.61 -30.18
CA ILE A 149 -43.56 27.33 -30.85
C ILE A 149 -42.67 27.24 -32.10
N GLY A 150 -41.99 26.10 -32.26
CA GLY A 150 -41.04 25.88 -33.35
C GLY A 150 -39.62 26.36 -33.09
N TYR A 151 -39.34 26.94 -31.91
CA TYR A 151 -37.97 27.29 -31.54
C TYR A 151 -37.11 26.02 -31.49
N THR A 152 -36.20 25.89 -32.45
CA THR A 152 -35.42 24.66 -32.68
C THR A 152 -33.97 24.78 -32.26
N LYS A 153 -33.38 23.67 -31.82
CA LYS A 153 -31.93 23.48 -31.82
C LYS A 153 -31.59 22.13 -32.45
N ALA A 154 -30.59 22.10 -33.32
CA ALA A 154 -30.10 20.88 -33.95
C ALA A 154 -28.58 20.83 -33.98
N TRP A 155 -28.00 19.63 -33.86
CA TRP A 155 -26.56 19.40 -33.99
C TRP A 155 -26.26 17.98 -34.48
N VAL A 156 -25.11 17.84 -35.14
CA VAL A 156 -24.60 16.58 -35.71
C VAL A 156 -23.79 15.82 -34.66
N LEU A 157 -24.03 14.52 -34.54
CA LEU A 157 -23.30 13.59 -33.68
C LEU A 157 -22.10 12.98 -34.44
N PRO A 158 -21.06 12.48 -33.74
CA PRO A 158 -19.88 11.89 -34.38
C PRO A 158 -20.15 10.68 -35.30
N ASN A 159 -21.33 10.07 -35.19
CA ASN A 159 -21.78 8.96 -36.04
C ASN A 159 -22.62 9.41 -37.25
N GLY A 160 -22.79 10.72 -37.46
CA GLY A 160 -23.62 11.30 -38.53
C GLY A 160 -25.11 11.41 -38.22
N SER A 161 -25.56 11.03 -37.04
CA SER A 161 -26.95 11.29 -36.61
C SER A 161 -27.15 12.76 -36.24
N ILE A 162 -28.36 13.28 -36.39
CA ILE A 162 -28.71 14.65 -36.00
C ILE A 162 -29.72 14.59 -34.85
N VAL A 163 -29.39 15.27 -33.75
CA VAL A 163 -30.35 15.52 -32.67
C VAL A 163 -31.09 16.81 -32.97
N ILE A 164 -32.42 16.78 -32.94
CA ILE A 164 -33.29 17.92 -33.21
C ILE A 164 -34.23 18.10 -32.02
N THR A 165 -34.25 19.30 -31.46
CA THR A 165 -35.16 19.70 -30.37
C THR A 165 -36.07 20.84 -30.80
N THR A 166 -37.29 20.93 -30.28
CA THR A 166 -38.22 22.05 -30.54
C THR A 166 -39.18 22.30 -29.39
N ILE A 167 -39.63 23.54 -29.21
CA ILE A 167 -40.77 23.84 -28.32
C ILE A 167 -42.08 23.58 -29.09
N GLY A 168 -42.89 22.65 -28.59
CA GLY A 168 -44.24 22.34 -29.08
C GLY A 168 -45.28 22.51 -27.98
N ARG A 169 -46.55 22.21 -28.25
CA ARG A 169 -47.62 22.30 -27.24
C ARG A 169 -47.84 20.93 -26.57
N PRO A 170 -47.36 20.71 -25.33
CA PRO A 170 -47.57 19.43 -24.67
C PRO A 170 -49.01 19.26 -24.17
N PRO A 171 -49.56 18.03 -24.14
CA PRO A 171 -48.93 16.76 -24.53
C PRO A 171 -49.20 16.36 -25.99
N ASP A 172 -49.38 17.31 -26.92
CA ASP A 172 -49.72 16.98 -28.32
C ASP A 172 -48.67 16.07 -28.96
N GLU A 173 -49.10 15.25 -29.92
CA GLU A 173 -48.17 14.50 -30.75
C GLU A 173 -47.53 15.44 -31.79
N MET A 174 -46.21 15.59 -31.69
CA MET A 174 -45.40 16.37 -32.61
C MET A 174 -44.67 15.44 -33.57
N ILE A 175 -44.88 15.62 -34.88
CA ILE A 175 -44.20 14.86 -35.93
C ILE A 175 -43.15 15.75 -36.59
N LEU A 176 -41.90 15.28 -36.60
CA LEU A 176 -40.82 15.83 -37.40
C LEU A 176 -40.92 15.27 -38.82
N TRP A 177 -41.21 16.12 -39.79
CA TRP A 177 -41.16 15.81 -41.21
C TRP A 177 -39.82 16.25 -41.76
N TRP A 178 -39.02 15.34 -42.30
CA TRP A 178 -37.66 15.66 -42.72
C TRP A 178 -37.24 14.91 -43.98
N GLY A 179 -36.32 15.46 -44.75
CA GLY A 179 -35.81 14.85 -45.98
C GLY A 179 -34.40 15.30 -46.32
N LEU A 180 -33.72 14.48 -47.11
CA LEU A 180 -32.46 14.84 -47.75
C LEU A 180 -32.73 15.87 -48.84
N THR A 181 -31.85 16.85 -48.97
CA THR A 181 -31.95 17.90 -49.98
C THR A 181 -30.56 18.32 -50.48
N SER A 182 -30.51 19.25 -51.44
CA SER A 182 -29.26 19.74 -52.02
C SER A 182 -28.66 20.97 -51.31
N GLY A 183 -29.38 21.59 -50.38
CA GLY A 183 -28.91 22.78 -49.68
C GLY A 183 -29.90 23.35 -48.65
N PRO A 184 -29.57 24.47 -47.99
CA PRO A 184 -30.45 25.12 -47.01
C PRO A 184 -31.56 25.97 -47.64
N GLN A 185 -31.57 26.15 -48.96
CA GLN A 185 -32.49 27.05 -49.64
C GLN A 185 -33.94 26.54 -49.54
N THR A 186 -34.88 27.47 -49.37
CA THR A 186 -36.32 27.17 -49.35
C THR A 186 -36.80 26.70 -50.73
N GLY A 187 -37.70 25.71 -50.76
CA GLY A 187 -38.33 25.21 -51.99
C GLY A 187 -37.55 24.12 -52.74
N LEU A 188 -36.43 23.64 -52.18
CA LEU A 188 -35.71 22.50 -52.74
C LEU A 188 -36.51 21.18 -52.55
N PRO A 189 -36.43 20.24 -53.51
CA PRO A 189 -37.07 18.93 -53.36
C PRO A 189 -36.49 18.16 -52.19
N TRP A 190 -37.35 17.36 -51.55
CA TRP A 190 -36.99 16.45 -50.47
C TRP A 190 -36.97 15.02 -50.97
N TYR A 191 -36.04 14.24 -50.44
CA TYR A 191 -35.95 12.81 -50.67
C TYR A 191 -35.93 12.06 -49.33
N THR A 192 -36.59 10.91 -49.27
CA THR A 192 -36.48 9.99 -48.13
C THR A 192 -35.07 9.39 -48.08
N THR A 193 -34.72 8.70 -47.00
CA THR A 193 -33.42 8.00 -46.93
C THR A 193 -33.33 6.85 -47.93
N ALA A 194 -34.46 6.37 -48.45
CA ALA A 194 -34.54 5.39 -49.53
C ALA A 194 -34.41 6.03 -50.94
N GLY A 195 -34.23 7.35 -51.04
CA GLY A 195 -34.05 8.08 -52.31
C GLY A 195 -35.34 8.35 -53.08
N THR A 196 -36.51 8.13 -52.50
CA THR A 196 -37.80 8.45 -53.13
C THR A 196 -38.20 9.91 -52.88
N PRO A 197 -38.86 10.59 -53.84
CA PRO A 197 -39.38 11.95 -53.61
C PRO A 197 -40.36 11.96 -52.43
N GLY A 198 -40.14 12.88 -51.48
CA GLY A 198 -40.98 13.01 -50.28
C GLY A 198 -40.17 13.19 -49.00
N ALA A 199 -40.86 13.08 -47.87
CA ALA A 199 -40.30 13.26 -46.54
C ALA A 199 -40.39 11.96 -45.73
N ASN A 200 -39.40 11.73 -44.87
CA ASN A 200 -39.55 10.82 -43.73
C ASN A 200 -40.33 11.51 -42.61
N GLN A 201 -40.92 10.71 -41.74
CA GLN A 201 -41.62 11.17 -40.55
C GLN A 201 -41.01 10.53 -39.31
N THR A 202 -40.84 11.32 -38.26
CA THR A 202 -40.36 10.84 -36.96
C THR A 202 -41.21 11.47 -35.88
N VAL A 203 -41.91 10.65 -35.10
CA VAL A 203 -42.64 11.12 -33.92
C VAL A 203 -41.62 11.61 -32.90
N MET A 204 -41.77 12.85 -32.45
CA MET A 204 -40.87 13.44 -31.47
C MET A 204 -41.31 13.05 -30.05
N THR A 205 -40.34 12.81 -29.18
CA THR A 205 -40.59 12.49 -27.77
C THR A 205 -40.55 13.77 -26.95
N TYR A 206 -41.58 14.02 -26.14
CA TYR A 206 -41.56 15.12 -25.17
C TYR A 206 -40.57 14.80 -24.06
N ASN A 207 -39.61 15.70 -23.84
CA ASN A 207 -38.66 15.66 -22.74
C ASN A 207 -39.20 16.57 -21.61
N PRO A 208 -39.78 16.00 -20.54
CA PRO A 208 -40.36 16.78 -19.47
C PRO A 208 -39.30 17.43 -18.58
N LEU A 209 -38.01 17.10 -18.68
CA LEU A 209 -36.96 17.79 -17.92
C LEU A 209 -36.79 19.23 -18.41
N TRP A 210 -36.82 19.42 -19.73
CA TRP A 210 -36.59 20.71 -20.39
C TRP A 210 -37.84 21.30 -21.05
N GLY A 211 -38.94 20.54 -21.06
CA GLY A 211 -40.21 20.92 -21.67
C GLY A 211 -40.17 21.15 -23.17
N ASN A 212 -39.36 20.36 -23.88
CA ASN A 212 -39.23 20.41 -25.34
C ASN A 212 -39.43 19.03 -25.96
N TYR A 213 -39.69 18.98 -27.25
CA TYR A 213 -39.75 17.75 -28.03
C TYR A 213 -38.40 17.46 -28.64
N THR A 214 -37.97 16.20 -28.61
CA THR A 214 -36.68 15.74 -29.16
C THR A 214 -36.88 14.60 -30.15
N ALA A 215 -36.11 14.60 -31.23
CA ALA A 215 -35.95 13.48 -32.15
C ALA A 215 -34.48 13.30 -32.53
N ILE A 216 -34.05 12.06 -32.74
CA ILE A 216 -32.77 11.75 -33.37
C ILE A 216 -33.06 11.11 -34.72
N ILE A 217 -32.44 11.66 -35.77
CA ILE A 217 -32.59 11.19 -37.15
C ILE A 217 -31.23 10.88 -37.76
N GLY A 218 -31.21 10.09 -38.83
CA GLY A 218 -29.97 9.60 -39.45
C GLY A 218 -29.57 8.19 -38.98
N PRO A 219 -28.27 7.82 -39.05
CA PRO A 219 -27.14 8.65 -39.45
C PRO A 219 -27.15 9.02 -40.94
N PHE A 220 -26.52 10.15 -41.28
CA PHE A 220 -26.34 10.64 -42.64
C PHE A 220 -24.87 10.53 -43.08
N LYS A 221 -24.63 10.81 -44.36
CA LYS A 221 -23.29 10.89 -44.92
C LYS A 221 -22.74 12.31 -44.76
N PRO A 222 -21.44 12.47 -44.46
CA PRO A 222 -20.80 13.78 -44.43
C PRO A 222 -21.09 14.56 -45.73
N GLY A 223 -21.43 15.84 -45.57
CA GLY A 223 -21.81 16.77 -46.63
C GLY A 223 -23.30 16.76 -47.02
N GLN A 224 -24.12 15.82 -46.54
CA GLN A 224 -25.55 15.79 -46.88
C GLN A 224 -26.34 16.89 -46.17
N TRP A 225 -27.23 17.55 -46.91
CA TRP A 225 -28.19 18.50 -46.33
C TRP A 225 -29.47 17.78 -45.92
N VAL A 226 -29.92 18.07 -44.71
CA VAL A 226 -31.21 17.63 -44.18
C VAL A 226 -32.07 18.86 -43.94
N GLN A 227 -33.29 18.86 -44.48
CA GLN A 227 -34.32 19.85 -44.18
C GLN A 227 -35.46 19.23 -43.40
N TRP A 228 -36.12 20.02 -42.55
CA TRP A 228 -37.29 19.58 -41.80
C TRP A 228 -38.30 20.69 -41.51
N VAL A 229 -39.51 20.26 -41.15
CA VAL A 229 -40.60 21.05 -40.59
C VAL A 229 -41.27 20.23 -39.48
N TYR A 230 -42.04 20.88 -38.61
CA TYR A 230 -42.81 20.17 -37.59
C TYR A 230 -44.31 20.19 -37.91
N HIS A 231 -45.01 19.11 -37.58
CA HIS A 231 -46.46 19.01 -37.68
C HIS A 231 -47.03 18.65 -36.31
N ASP A 232 -47.84 19.55 -35.75
CA ASP A 232 -48.65 19.28 -34.55
C ASP A 232 -49.94 18.58 -34.97
N VAL A 233 -50.09 17.32 -34.57
CA VAL A 233 -51.19 16.45 -35.01
C VAL A 233 -52.54 16.91 -34.45
N TYR A 234 -52.54 17.50 -33.25
CA TYR A 234 -53.79 17.91 -32.60
C TYR A 234 -54.33 19.20 -33.20
N THR A 235 -53.48 20.21 -33.43
CA THR A 235 -53.92 21.48 -34.04
C THR A 235 -53.97 21.44 -35.56
N GLY A 236 -53.22 20.51 -36.19
CA GLY A 236 -52.97 20.49 -37.63
C GLY A 236 -51.97 21.57 -38.10
N TRP A 237 -51.22 22.19 -37.17
CA TRP A 237 -50.26 23.25 -37.52
C TRP A 237 -49.00 22.70 -38.17
N TRP A 238 -48.58 23.36 -39.26
CA TRP A 238 -47.27 23.18 -39.88
C TRP A 238 -46.35 24.31 -39.45
N ILE A 239 -45.24 23.93 -38.81
CA ILE A 239 -44.32 24.86 -38.17
C ILE A 239 -43.03 24.91 -38.99
N HIS A 240 -42.83 26.07 -39.60
CA HIS A 240 -41.69 26.42 -40.45
C HIS A 240 -40.70 27.32 -39.71
N ASN A 241 -39.52 27.54 -40.29
CA ASN A 241 -38.51 28.47 -39.79
C ASN A 241 -38.91 29.93 -40.07
N SER A 242 -39.85 30.44 -39.29
CA SER A 242 -40.42 31.78 -39.42
C SER A 242 -39.39 32.92 -39.29
N ASN A 243 -38.23 32.66 -38.67
CA ASN A 243 -37.13 33.63 -38.58
C ASN A 243 -36.48 33.94 -39.94
N VAL A 244 -36.60 33.03 -40.92
CA VAL A 244 -36.08 33.22 -42.28
C VAL A 244 -37.20 33.67 -43.21
N SER A 245 -38.30 32.93 -43.26
CA SER A 245 -39.53 33.33 -43.94
C SER A 245 -40.71 32.47 -43.46
N PRO A 246 -41.97 32.88 -43.68
CA PRO A 246 -43.15 32.11 -43.28
C PRO A 246 -43.23 30.69 -43.90
N SER A 247 -42.46 30.39 -44.93
CA SER A 247 -42.44 29.10 -45.62
C SER A 247 -41.05 28.43 -45.66
N ALA A 248 -40.07 28.96 -44.93
CA ALA A 248 -38.72 28.41 -44.92
C ALA A 248 -38.66 27.13 -44.08
N ASN A 249 -37.95 26.11 -44.57
CA ASN A 249 -37.68 24.91 -43.79
C ASN A 249 -36.48 25.13 -42.86
N PHE A 250 -36.40 24.37 -41.79
CA PHE A 250 -35.15 24.27 -41.04
C PHE A 250 -34.17 23.41 -41.82
N ALA A 251 -32.87 23.68 -41.72
CA ALA A 251 -31.85 22.95 -42.45
C ALA A 251 -30.55 22.82 -41.65
N ILE A 252 -29.86 21.71 -41.81
CA ILE A 252 -28.51 21.49 -41.30
C ILE A 252 -27.74 20.60 -42.29
N GLN A 253 -26.44 20.82 -42.43
CA GLN A 253 -25.57 19.93 -43.17
C GLN A 253 -24.92 18.96 -42.19
N ASP A 254 -24.98 17.66 -42.50
CA ASP A 254 -24.27 16.63 -41.74
C ASP A 254 -22.77 16.73 -42.03
N VAL A 255 -21.97 17.18 -41.06
CA VAL A 255 -20.54 17.48 -41.23
C VAL A 255 -19.78 16.84 -40.07
N TYR A 256 -19.13 15.70 -40.33
CA TYR A 256 -18.28 14.99 -39.37
C TYR A 256 -17.10 14.28 -40.05
N LEU A 257 -16.04 14.02 -39.28
CA LEU A 257 -14.88 13.22 -39.69
C LEU A 257 -15.00 11.80 -39.11
N PRO A 258 -15.13 10.74 -39.95
CA PRO A 258 -15.39 9.37 -39.51
C PRO A 258 -14.13 8.62 -39.02
N VAL A 259 -13.01 9.33 -38.81
CA VAL A 259 -11.77 8.73 -38.32
C VAL A 259 -11.66 8.91 -36.80
N GLN A 260 -11.21 7.86 -36.12
CA GLN A 260 -10.92 7.84 -34.70
C GLN A 260 -9.51 7.29 -34.47
N LEU A 261 -8.77 7.86 -33.52
CA LEU A 261 -7.54 7.28 -33.01
C LEU A 261 -7.88 6.21 -31.97
N VAL A 262 -7.40 4.99 -32.21
CA VAL A 262 -7.56 3.84 -31.30
C VAL A 262 -6.37 3.75 -30.36
N SER A 263 -5.16 3.90 -30.87
CA SER A 263 -3.92 3.91 -30.09
C SER A 263 -2.82 4.67 -30.80
N ALA A 264 -1.89 5.21 -30.02
CA ALA A 264 -0.68 5.85 -30.50
C ALA A 264 0.47 5.55 -29.54
N ARG A 265 1.61 5.11 -30.07
CA ARG A 265 2.81 4.84 -29.29
C ARG A 265 4.06 5.20 -30.08
N TYR A 266 5.02 5.83 -29.43
CA TYR A 266 6.38 5.89 -29.97
C TYR A 266 7.05 4.51 -29.86
N SER A 267 7.99 4.21 -30.76
CA SER A 267 8.75 2.94 -30.71
C SER A 267 9.76 2.88 -29.57
N GLN A 268 10.16 4.03 -29.03
CA GLN A 268 10.98 4.19 -27.84
C GLN A 268 10.35 5.21 -26.89
N LEU A 269 10.72 5.13 -25.62
CA LEU A 269 10.24 6.03 -24.56
C LEU A 269 10.95 7.39 -24.62
N ALA A 270 12.21 7.44 -25.07
CA ALA A 270 12.97 8.67 -25.31
C ALA A 270 13.84 8.54 -26.57
N TYR A 271 14.19 9.67 -27.18
CA TYR A 271 15.04 9.71 -28.39
C TYR A 271 16.19 10.68 -28.24
N SER A 272 17.35 10.33 -28.79
CA SER A 272 18.48 11.25 -28.90
C SER A 272 18.29 12.27 -30.03
N VAL A 273 18.85 13.48 -29.87
CA VAL A 273 18.90 14.49 -30.94
C VAL A 273 19.51 13.90 -32.21
N GLY A 274 18.79 14.00 -33.34
CA GLY A 274 19.20 13.50 -34.64
C GLY A 274 18.83 12.03 -34.92
N GLN A 275 18.25 11.32 -33.95
CA GLN A 275 17.75 9.96 -34.14
C GLN A 275 16.50 9.93 -35.04
N GLN A 276 16.20 8.79 -35.65
CA GLN A 276 14.89 8.58 -36.30
C GLN A 276 13.88 8.12 -35.25
N ALA A 277 12.80 8.89 -35.08
CA ALA A 277 11.65 8.48 -34.30
C ALA A 277 10.63 7.75 -35.18
N GLU A 278 9.94 6.78 -34.60
CA GLU A 278 8.79 6.12 -35.19
C GLU A 278 7.60 6.23 -34.25
N VAL A 279 6.46 6.70 -34.77
CA VAL A 279 5.17 6.62 -34.07
C VAL A 279 4.25 5.65 -34.79
N GLN A 280 3.74 4.68 -34.03
CA GLN A 280 2.80 3.67 -34.48
C GLN A 280 1.40 4.07 -34.03
N LEU A 281 0.49 4.17 -35.00
CA LEU A 281 -0.88 4.64 -34.83
C LEU A 281 -1.84 3.54 -35.29
N THR A 282 -2.92 3.34 -34.54
CA THR A 282 -4.08 2.57 -35.02
C THR A 282 -5.23 3.54 -35.21
N LEU A 283 -5.70 3.67 -36.45
CA LEU A 283 -6.82 4.53 -36.84
C LEU A 283 -8.02 3.68 -37.24
N ASN A 284 -9.20 3.99 -36.71
CA ASN A 284 -10.46 3.36 -37.12
C ASN A 284 -11.24 4.32 -38.02
N ASN A 285 -11.42 3.94 -39.28
CA ASN A 285 -12.28 4.66 -40.21
C ASN A 285 -13.66 4.00 -40.22
N THR A 286 -14.67 4.69 -39.68
CA THR A 286 -16.04 4.18 -39.61
C THR A 286 -16.84 4.42 -40.89
N TYR A 287 -16.16 4.74 -41.99
CA TYR A 287 -16.76 5.02 -43.28
C TYR A 287 -16.09 4.21 -44.39
N ALA A 288 -16.72 4.21 -45.56
CA ALA A 288 -16.16 3.58 -46.75
C ALA A 288 -14.73 4.07 -47.02
N THR A 289 -13.92 3.21 -47.63
CA THR A 289 -12.52 3.48 -47.97
C THR A 289 -12.36 4.86 -48.61
N SER A 290 -11.65 5.75 -47.94
CA SER A 290 -11.52 7.15 -48.31
C SER A 290 -10.09 7.63 -48.10
N THR A 291 -9.71 8.70 -48.80
CA THR A 291 -8.39 9.32 -48.64
C THR A 291 -8.51 10.51 -47.69
N TYR A 292 -7.65 10.54 -46.69
CA TYR A 292 -7.58 11.58 -45.66
C TYR A 292 -6.20 12.23 -45.68
N ASP A 293 -6.15 13.54 -45.48
CA ASP A 293 -4.89 14.23 -45.23
C ASP A 293 -4.49 14.02 -43.78
N VAL A 294 -3.28 13.50 -43.56
CA VAL A 294 -2.74 13.18 -42.24
C VAL A 294 -1.48 13.99 -42.03
N ALA A 295 -1.47 14.78 -40.96
CA ALA A 295 -0.29 15.53 -40.53
C ALA A 295 0.05 15.22 -39.08
N LEU A 296 1.33 14.92 -38.81
CA LEU A 296 1.87 14.81 -37.46
C LEU A 296 2.58 16.10 -37.11
N VAL A 297 2.17 16.73 -36.02
CA VAL A 297 2.77 17.95 -35.49
C VAL A 297 3.38 17.63 -34.13
N VAL A 298 4.65 17.96 -33.95
CA VAL A 298 5.38 17.81 -32.69
C VAL A 298 5.84 19.20 -32.25
N GLY A 299 5.41 19.62 -31.07
CA GLY A 299 5.49 21.01 -30.61
C GLY A 299 4.80 21.93 -31.62
N THR A 300 5.58 22.77 -32.30
CA THR A 300 5.09 23.69 -33.34
C THR A 300 5.48 23.27 -34.75
N THR A 301 6.08 22.09 -34.93
CA THR A 301 6.67 21.65 -36.20
C THR A 301 5.88 20.50 -36.80
N THR A 302 5.44 20.65 -38.05
CA THR A 302 4.89 19.53 -38.83
C THR A 302 6.02 18.62 -39.28
N VAL A 303 6.11 17.43 -38.71
CA VAL A 303 7.17 16.43 -39.01
C VAL A 303 6.75 15.44 -40.08
N TYR A 304 5.45 15.30 -40.32
CA TYR A 304 4.88 14.46 -41.37
C TYR A 304 3.63 15.11 -41.93
N ASN A 305 3.46 15.04 -43.25
CA ASN A 305 2.25 15.47 -43.94
C ASN A 305 2.08 14.66 -45.22
N SER A 306 1.05 13.84 -45.30
CA SER A 306 0.72 13.04 -46.49
C SER A 306 -0.76 12.68 -46.51
N SER A 307 -1.28 12.40 -47.71
CA SER A 307 -2.60 11.79 -47.85
C SER A 307 -2.49 10.27 -47.66
N VAL A 308 -3.39 9.68 -46.87
CA VAL A 308 -3.45 8.25 -46.55
C VAL A 308 -4.83 7.70 -46.89
N THR A 309 -4.88 6.59 -47.62
CA THR A 309 -6.13 5.87 -47.88
C THR A 309 -6.41 4.90 -46.75
N LEU A 310 -7.48 5.13 -45.99
CA LEU A 310 -7.89 4.26 -44.89
C LEU A 310 -9.09 3.41 -45.34
N PRO A 311 -9.00 2.06 -45.37
CA PRO A 311 -10.16 1.19 -45.55
C PRO A 311 -11.16 1.36 -44.39
N GLU A 312 -12.38 0.86 -44.58
CA GLU A 312 -13.34 0.75 -43.48
C GLU A 312 -12.79 -0.18 -42.38
N GLY A 313 -12.86 0.25 -41.13
CA GLY A 313 -12.32 -0.46 -39.96
C GLY A 313 -10.94 0.04 -39.51
N CYS A 314 -10.23 -0.78 -38.73
CA CYS A 314 -8.94 -0.44 -38.14
C CYS A 314 -7.78 -0.60 -39.15
N SER A 315 -6.93 0.42 -39.23
CA SER A 315 -5.71 0.45 -40.02
C SER A 315 -4.53 0.88 -39.15
N ASN A 316 -3.39 0.22 -39.33
CA ASN A 316 -2.15 0.63 -38.67
C ASN A 316 -1.35 1.54 -39.59
N LEU A 317 -0.88 2.66 -39.07
CA LEU A 317 -0.03 3.62 -39.74
C LEU A 317 1.24 3.80 -38.91
N SER A 318 2.41 3.68 -39.56
CA SER A 318 3.70 3.99 -38.95
C SER A 318 4.26 5.24 -39.62
N ILE A 319 4.62 6.24 -38.82
CA ILE A 319 5.20 7.50 -39.29
C ILE A 319 6.61 7.59 -38.72
N THR A 320 7.60 7.77 -39.60
CA THR A 320 9.00 7.98 -39.23
C THR A 320 9.44 9.41 -39.54
N PHE A 321 10.23 10.00 -38.64
CA PHE A 321 10.78 11.35 -38.82
C PHE A 321 12.09 11.56 -38.06
N PRO A 322 13.00 12.42 -38.56
CA PRO A 322 14.21 12.79 -37.81
C PRO A 322 13.87 13.68 -36.61
N VAL A 323 14.41 13.34 -35.44
CA VAL A 323 14.28 14.11 -34.19
C VAL A 323 15.25 15.30 -34.21
N ASN A 324 14.91 16.31 -35.00
CA ASN A 324 15.66 17.56 -35.12
C ASN A 324 15.17 18.63 -34.13
N PHE A 325 14.95 18.21 -32.88
CA PHE A 325 14.46 19.07 -31.81
C PHE A 325 15.57 19.26 -30.76
N PRO A 326 15.66 20.42 -30.10
CA PRO A 326 16.45 20.55 -28.88
C PRO A 326 16.00 19.56 -27.80
N MET A 327 16.87 19.30 -26.84
CA MET A 327 16.51 18.50 -25.67
C MET A 327 15.30 19.09 -24.94
N GLY A 328 14.29 18.27 -24.64
CA GLY A 328 13.05 18.69 -24.00
C GLY A 328 11.87 17.73 -24.21
N PHE A 329 10.71 18.11 -23.68
CA PHE A 329 9.43 17.42 -23.86
C PHE A 329 8.58 18.16 -24.89
N TYR A 330 7.96 17.43 -25.82
CA TYR A 330 7.16 18.01 -26.90
C TYR A 330 5.79 17.36 -27.00
N ASP A 331 4.74 18.17 -26.86
CA ASP A 331 3.38 17.74 -27.17
C ASP A 331 3.27 17.30 -28.63
N SER A 332 2.56 16.20 -28.86
CA SER A 332 2.44 15.60 -30.19
C SER A 332 0.97 15.47 -30.56
N TYR A 333 0.62 15.89 -31.77
CA TYR A 333 -0.75 15.93 -32.27
C TYR A 333 -0.83 15.33 -33.67
N LEU A 334 -1.80 14.44 -33.86
CA LEU A 334 -2.18 13.94 -35.16
C LEU A 334 -3.39 14.71 -35.67
N TYR A 335 -3.24 15.35 -36.83
CA TYR A 335 -4.32 15.99 -37.55
C TYR A 335 -4.77 15.08 -38.68
N VAL A 336 -6.06 14.74 -38.71
CA VAL A 336 -6.68 13.99 -39.80
C VAL A 336 -7.79 14.84 -40.39
N GLY A 337 -7.76 15.03 -41.71
CA GLY A 337 -8.69 15.92 -42.38
C GLY A 337 -9.18 15.42 -43.73
N THR A 338 -10.30 15.99 -44.18
CA THR A 338 -10.78 15.88 -45.56
C THR A 338 -11.59 17.13 -45.92
N SER A 339 -11.39 17.67 -47.13
CA SER A 339 -12.22 18.74 -47.70
C SER A 339 -12.40 19.97 -46.79
N GLY A 340 -11.33 20.41 -46.12
CA GLY A 340 -11.33 21.58 -45.23
C GLY A 340 -11.80 21.32 -43.80
N MET A 341 -12.23 20.09 -43.46
CA MET A 341 -12.45 19.65 -42.09
C MET A 341 -11.18 19.03 -41.53
N TRP A 342 -10.85 19.33 -40.28
CA TRP A 342 -9.73 18.72 -39.55
C TRP A 342 -10.19 18.26 -38.18
N LYS A 343 -9.63 17.14 -37.74
CA LYS A 343 -9.78 16.61 -36.39
C LYS A 343 -8.40 16.38 -35.80
N GLU A 344 -8.23 16.85 -34.58
CA GLU A 344 -7.00 16.71 -33.80
C GLU A 344 -7.11 15.51 -32.85
N PHE A 345 -6.03 14.75 -32.74
CA PHE A 345 -5.85 13.73 -31.72
C PHE A 345 -4.53 13.98 -30.98
N GLN A 346 -4.61 14.10 -29.66
CA GLN A 346 -3.43 14.19 -28.81
C GLN A 346 -2.75 12.81 -28.73
N LEU A 347 -1.43 12.80 -28.91
CA LEU A 347 -0.57 11.63 -28.79
C LEU A 347 0.27 11.73 -27.50
N PRO A 348 0.97 10.65 -27.08
CA PRO A 348 2.00 10.75 -26.04
C PRO A 348 3.04 11.83 -26.37
N GLN A 349 3.67 12.41 -25.35
CA GLN A 349 4.73 13.40 -25.58
C GLN A 349 5.98 12.75 -26.19
N LEU A 350 6.67 13.48 -27.05
CA LEU A 350 8.01 13.09 -27.51
C LEU A 350 9.04 13.61 -26.50
N ILE A 351 9.84 12.70 -25.94
CA ILE A 351 10.99 13.06 -25.11
C ILE A 351 12.25 13.07 -25.97
N VAL A 352 12.97 14.19 -25.95
CA VAL A 352 14.22 14.36 -26.70
C VAL A 352 15.37 14.62 -25.76
N LEU A 353 16.42 13.80 -25.85
CA LEU A 353 17.61 13.83 -25.00
C LEU A 353 18.85 14.25 -25.81
N ASN A 354 19.72 15.06 -25.23
CA ASN A 354 21.03 15.36 -25.81
C ASN A 354 22.14 14.66 -25.03
N THR A 355 22.61 13.53 -25.57
CA THR A 355 23.65 12.69 -24.96
C THR A 355 25.07 13.16 -25.24
N THR A 356 25.26 14.10 -26.18
CA THR A 356 26.60 14.52 -26.60
C THR A 356 27.30 15.33 -25.50
N GLY A 357 28.42 14.81 -24.99
CA GLY A 357 29.25 15.47 -23.98
C GLY A 357 28.63 15.53 -22.59
N ARG A 358 27.54 14.79 -22.35
CA ARG A 358 26.88 14.65 -21.04
C ARG A 358 27.17 13.29 -20.44
N LYS A 359 27.32 13.25 -19.11
CA LYS A 359 27.42 11.98 -18.39
C LYS A 359 26.03 11.35 -18.27
N PRO A 360 25.91 10.01 -18.39
CA PRO A 360 24.64 9.32 -18.13
C PRO A 360 24.21 9.50 -16.67
N LEU A 361 22.90 9.42 -16.40
CA LEU A 361 22.42 9.23 -15.03
C LEU A 361 22.90 7.89 -14.48
N SER A 362 23.17 7.83 -13.18
CA SER A 362 23.34 6.56 -12.48
C SER A 362 22.10 6.26 -11.66
N VAL A 363 21.36 5.23 -12.02
CA VAL A 363 20.16 4.79 -11.30
C VAL A 363 20.55 3.65 -10.36
N VAL A 364 20.37 3.86 -9.06
CA VAL A 364 20.73 2.91 -8.01
C VAL A 364 19.45 2.42 -7.34
N ILE A 365 19.01 1.21 -7.70
CA ILE A 365 17.87 0.57 -7.06
C ILE A 365 18.37 -0.21 -5.85
N VAL A 366 17.73 0.03 -4.71
CA VAL A 366 17.98 -0.65 -3.43
C VAL A 366 16.69 -1.27 -2.93
N TRP A 367 16.55 -2.58 -3.10
CA TRP A 367 15.41 -3.32 -2.58
C TRP A 367 15.66 -3.83 -1.16
N ASN A 368 14.74 -3.57 -0.24
CA ASN A 368 14.73 -4.15 1.10
C ASN A 368 13.82 -5.40 1.13
N MET A 369 14.39 -6.60 1.11
CA MET A 369 13.63 -7.86 1.15
C MET A 369 13.51 -8.33 2.59
N HIS A 370 12.32 -8.19 3.17
CA HIS A 370 12.14 -8.40 4.59
C HIS A 370 10.95 -9.29 4.93
N GLN A 371 11.15 -10.19 5.90
CA GLN A 371 10.07 -10.80 6.66
C GLN A 371 10.52 -10.95 8.11
N PRO A 372 9.67 -10.70 9.12
CA PRO A 372 9.96 -11.04 10.50
C PRO A 372 10.05 -12.56 10.68
N LEU A 373 10.49 -13.00 11.86
CA LEU A 373 10.54 -14.42 12.18
C LEU A 373 9.14 -14.99 12.42
N TYR A 374 8.72 -15.95 11.59
CA TYR A 374 7.45 -16.68 11.75
C TYR A 374 7.58 -18.00 12.49
N LEU A 375 8.80 -18.45 12.81
CA LEU A 375 8.98 -19.63 13.64
C LEU A 375 8.66 -19.29 15.11
N GLU A 376 8.05 -20.24 15.82
CA GLU A 376 7.87 -20.23 17.27
C GLU A 376 9.08 -20.84 17.99
N PRO A 377 9.27 -20.68 19.32
CA PRO A 377 10.36 -21.32 20.07
C PRO A 377 10.46 -22.85 19.90
N ASN A 378 9.34 -23.50 19.54
CA ASN A 378 9.27 -24.94 19.31
C ASN A 378 9.56 -25.37 17.84
N GLY A 379 9.82 -24.42 16.94
CA GLY A 379 10.11 -24.67 15.51
C GLY A 379 8.90 -24.81 14.60
N THR A 380 7.67 -24.57 15.10
CA THR A 380 6.46 -24.52 14.28
C THR A 380 6.36 -23.18 13.55
N TRP A 381 5.94 -23.18 12.30
CA TRP A 381 5.67 -21.96 11.52
C TRP A 381 4.32 -21.37 11.92
N GLY A 382 4.33 -20.21 12.55
CA GLY A 382 3.15 -19.42 12.90
C GLY A 382 2.44 -18.85 11.66
N GLN A 383 3.22 -18.43 10.65
CA GLN A 383 2.71 -18.03 9.34
C GLN A 383 3.55 -18.60 8.19
N PRO A 384 2.97 -18.74 6.98
CA PRO A 384 3.63 -19.34 5.83
C PRO A 384 4.21 -18.30 4.86
N TRP A 385 4.32 -17.03 5.25
CA TRP A 385 4.56 -15.92 4.32
C TRP A 385 5.93 -15.98 3.67
N VAL A 386 6.98 -16.46 4.37
CA VAL A 386 8.29 -16.69 3.73
C VAL A 386 8.17 -17.68 2.56
N GLN A 387 7.42 -18.78 2.73
CA GLN A 387 7.25 -19.79 1.69
C GLN A 387 6.37 -19.25 0.54
N ILE A 388 5.24 -18.64 0.88
CA ILE A 388 4.30 -18.08 -0.09
C ILE A 388 4.95 -16.98 -0.92
N HIS A 389 5.62 -16.02 -0.28
CA HIS A 389 6.24 -14.90 -1.00
C HIS A 389 7.49 -15.28 -1.79
N THR A 390 7.98 -16.51 -1.58
CA THR A 390 9.05 -17.09 -2.41
C THR A 390 8.50 -17.81 -3.62
N GLY A 391 7.40 -18.58 -3.50
CA GLY A 391 6.96 -19.47 -4.58
C GLY A 391 5.53 -19.31 -5.09
N GLN A 392 4.65 -18.53 -4.45
CA GLN A 392 3.20 -18.65 -4.65
C GLN A 392 2.37 -17.37 -4.80
N ASP A 393 2.98 -16.20 -4.87
CA ASP A 393 2.21 -14.95 -4.97
C ASP A 393 1.41 -14.88 -6.26
N PHE A 394 1.99 -15.33 -7.38
CA PHE A 394 1.43 -15.04 -8.69
C PHE A 394 1.74 -16.05 -9.79
N TYR A 395 1.00 -15.92 -10.89
CA TYR A 395 1.21 -16.71 -12.10
C TYR A 395 2.00 -15.89 -13.12
N TRP A 396 3.25 -16.28 -13.35
CA TRP A 396 4.13 -15.68 -14.35
C TRP A 396 4.52 -16.72 -15.40
N ASN A 397 4.33 -16.39 -16.69
CA ASN A 397 4.62 -17.31 -17.81
C ASN A 397 4.04 -18.73 -17.63
N GLY A 398 2.84 -18.82 -17.05
CA GLY A 398 2.12 -20.08 -16.82
C GLY A 398 2.59 -20.91 -15.62
N SER A 399 3.55 -20.41 -14.84
CA SER A 399 4.04 -21.05 -13.61
C SER A 399 3.68 -20.21 -12.38
N LEU A 400 3.47 -20.89 -11.25
CA LEU A 400 3.27 -20.23 -9.97
C LEU A 400 4.65 -19.85 -9.41
N VAL A 401 4.82 -18.59 -9.01
CA VAL A 401 6.08 -18.00 -8.55
C VAL A 401 5.79 -16.97 -7.45
N GLY A 402 6.75 -16.69 -6.57
CA GLY A 402 6.62 -15.63 -5.55
C GLY A 402 7.40 -14.37 -5.88
N ALA A 403 7.15 -13.29 -5.14
CA ALA A 403 7.82 -11.99 -5.27
C ALA A 403 9.35 -12.11 -5.33
N TYR A 404 9.94 -12.88 -4.41
CA TYR A 404 11.40 -13.03 -4.35
C TYR A 404 11.96 -13.80 -5.56
N GLU A 405 11.26 -14.84 -6.01
CA GLU A 405 11.65 -15.65 -7.16
C GLU A 405 11.53 -14.88 -8.46
N LEU A 406 10.42 -14.14 -8.65
CA LEU A 406 10.21 -13.30 -9.84
C LEU A 406 11.31 -12.27 -10.01
N GLN A 407 11.67 -11.57 -8.93
CA GLN A 407 12.73 -10.58 -8.99
C GLN A 407 14.04 -11.21 -9.44
N ALA A 408 14.40 -12.38 -8.90
CA ALA A 408 15.59 -13.11 -9.32
C ALA A 408 15.53 -13.52 -10.81
N MET A 409 14.36 -14.00 -11.26
CA MET A 409 14.12 -14.40 -12.65
C MET A 409 14.25 -13.23 -13.61
N LEU A 410 13.63 -12.09 -13.31
CA LEU A 410 13.63 -10.91 -14.16
C LEU A 410 15.01 -10.24 -14.22
N LEU A 411 15.73 -10.14 -13.09
CA LEU A 411 17.12 -9.66 -13.10
C LEU A 411 18.05 -10.55 -13.93
N ASN A 412 17.77 -11.87 -13.97
CA ASN A 412 18.47 -12.79 -14.84
C ASN A 412 18.07 -12.63 -16.33
N GLU A 413 16.85 -12.17 -16.62
CA GLU A 413 16.35 -11.88 -17.97
C GLU A 413 16.92 -10.57 -18.55
N PHE A 414 17.17 -9.55 -17.72
CA PHE A 414 17.71 -8.25 -18.13
C PHE A 414 19.19 -8.10 -17.72
N PRO A 415 20.17 -8.59 -18.52
CA PRO A 415 21.56 -8.77 -18.10
C PRO A 415 22.39 -7.48 -17.91
N ASN A 416 21.92 -6.33 -18.39
CA ASN A 416 22.56 -5.04 -18.17
C ASN A 416 22.12 -4.37 -16.86
N ILE A 417 21.04 -4.83 -16.24
CA ILE A 417 20.53 -4.24 -15.00
C ILE A 417 21.40 -4.67 -13.81
N ASN A 418 21.90 -3.68 -13.08
CA ASN A 418 22.58 -3.83 -11.79
C ASN A 418 21.72 -3.27 -10.67
N VAL A 419 21.63 -4.00 -9.56
CA VAL A 419 20.83 -3.61 -8.40
C VAL A 419 21.57 -3.89 -7.09
N THR A 420 21.13 -3.20 -6.05
CA THR A 420 21.49 -3.53 -4.68
C THR A 420 20.28 -4.13 -4.01
N ILE A 421 20.44 -5.24 -3.30
CA ILE A 421 19.36 -5.84 -2.52
C ILE A 421 19.87 -6.07 -1.11
N ASP A 422 19.12 -5.61 -0.14
CA ASP A 422 19.19 -6.15 1.19
C ASP A 422 18.30 -7.39 1.29
N PHE A 423 18.86 -8.48 1.81
CA PHE A 423 18.07 -9.62 2.26
C PHE A 423 18.21 -9.69 3.76
N THR A 424 17.16 -9.34 4.50
CA THR A 424 17.29 -9.32 5.96
C THR A 424 17.73 -10.71 6.45
N PRO A 425 18.75 -10.81 7.32
CA PRO A 425 19.28 -12.11 7.73
C PRO A 425 18.23 -13.05 8.31
N VAL A 426 17.19 -12.54 8.97
CA VAL A 426 16.03 -13.33 9.41
C VAL A 426 15.24 -13.98 8.25
N LEU A 427 15.14 -13.34 7.08
CA LEU A 427 14.54 -13.94 5.88
C LEU A 427 15.43 -15.07 5.36
N LEU A 428 16.73 -14.81 5.22
CA LEU A 428 17.72 -15.81 4.81
C LEU A 428 17.74 -17.01 5.76
N TYR A 429 17.65 -16.76 7.07
CA TYR A 429 17.59 -17.78 8.10
C TYR A 429 16.34 -18.65 7.97
N GLN A 430 15.20 -18.05 7.64
CA GLN A 430 13.96 -18.78 7.42
C GLN A 430 13.98 -19.60 6.13
N TRP A 431 14.59 -19.11 5.05
CA TRP A 431 14.84 -19.95 3.87
C TRP A 431 15.70 -21.16 4.19
N GLU A 432 16.85 -20.96 4.84
CA GLU A 432 17.72 -22.07 5.22
C GLU A 432 17.04 -23.01 6.22
N ALA A 433 16.30 -22.49 7.19
CA ALA A 433 15.51 -23.31 8.11
C ALA A 433 14.47 -24.16 7.38
N PHE A 434 13.74 -23.58 6.43
CA PHE A 434 12.75 -24.30 5.63
C PHE A 434 13.39 -25.41 4.78
N LEU A 435 14.58 -25.17 4.22
CA LEU A 435 15.32 -26.18 3.45
C LEU A 435 15.90 -27.30 4.32
N HIS A 436 16.19 -27.05 5.60
CA HIS A 436 16.83 -28.00 6.51
C HIS A 436 15.86 -28.69 7.48
N GLN A 437 14.62 -28.21 7.60
CA GLN A 437 13.58 -28.89 8.37
C GLN A 437 13.11 -30.15 7.66
N SER A 438 13.17 -31.29 8.37
CA SER A 438 12.76 -32.58 7.78
C SER A 438 11.26 -32.67 7.52
N SER A 439 10.45 -32.04 8.38
CA SER A 439 8.99 -32.05 8.32
C SER A 439 8.46 -30.69 8.81
N PRO A 440 8.42 -29.65 7.97
CA PRO A 440 7.92 -28.34 8.37
C PRO A 440 6.43 -28.42 8.73
N THR A 441 6.07 -27.87 9.89
CA THR A 441 4.70 -27.83 10.41
C THR A 441 4.20 -26.40 10.49
N PHE A 442 3.01 -26.13 9.96
CA PHE A 442 2.40 -24.81 9.91
C PHE A 442 1.14 -24.74 10.77
N LEU A 443 0.92 -23.62 11.45
CA LEU A 443 -0.33 -23.34 12.16
C LEU A 443 -1.47 -22.96 11.20
N THR A 444 -1.14 -22.55 9.98
CA THR A 444 -2.06 -22.14 8.93
C THR A 444 -1.96 -23.05 7.70
N THR A 445 -2.88 -22.89 6.75
CA THR A 445 -2.91 -23.65 5.50
C THR A 445 -2.41 -22.78 4.32
N GLY A 446 -2.17 -23.40 3.16
CA GLY A 446 -1.86 -22.69 1.91
C GLY A 446 -0.44 -22.90 1.37
N VAL A 447 0.42 -23.61 2.08
CA VAL A 447 1.80 -23.93 1.66
C VAL A 447 1.81 -25.16 0.77
N ASN A 448 2.46 -25.08 -0.39
CA ASN A 448 2.80 -26.23 -1.21
C ASN A 448 4.26 -26.59 -0.95
N VAL A 449 4.51 -27.33 0.12
CA VAL A 449 5.86 -27.58 0.66
C VAL A 449 6.86 -28.03 -0.42
N THR A 450 6.47 -28.93 -1.32
CA THR A 450 7.38 -29.40 -2.39
C THR A 450 7.72 -28.30 -3.39
N HIS A 451 6.72 -27.52 -3.80
CA HIS A 451 6.89 -26.39 -4.73
C HIS A 451 7.75 -25.30 -4.09
N ASP A 452 7.42 -24.89 -2.87
CA ASP A 452 8.08 -23.79 -2.18
C ASP A 452 9.54 -24.12 -1.84
N ILE A 453 9.85 -25.39 -1.55
CA ILE A 453 11.25 -25.85 -1.38
C ILE A 453 12.04 -25.69 -2.68
N ASN A 454 11.43 -26.00 -3.83
CA ASN A 454 12.10 -25.85 -5.13
C ASN A 454 12.26 -24.37 -5.48
N ALA A 455 11.20 -23.56 -5.34
CA ALA A 455 11.25 -22.11 -5.55
C ALA A 455 12.33 -21.44 -4.69
N THR A 456 12.43 -21.82 -3.41
CA THR A 456 13.49 -21.31 -2.50
C THR A 456 14.89 -21.66 -3.00
N LYS A 457 15.12 -22.91 -3.44
CA LYS A 457 16.42 -23.34 -3.98
C LYS A 457 16.79 -22.59 -5.26
N GLU A 458 15.83 -22.43 -6.16
CA GLU A 458 16.02 -21.73 -7.43
C GLU A 458 16.28 -20.24 -7.21
N THR A 459 15.50 -19.60 -6.32
CA THR A 459 15.68 -18.19 -5.91
C THR A 459 17.08 -17.94 -5.36
N ILE A 460 17.53 -18.73 -4.38
CA ILE A 460 18.88 -18.60 -3.81
C ILE A 460 19.96 -18.83 -4.88
N ALA A 461 19.79 -19.82 -5.75
CA ALA A 461 20.75 -20.11 -6.81
C ALA A 461 20.87 -18.96 -7.82
N LEU A 462 19.75 -18.36 -8.22
CA LEU A 462 19.73 -17.21 -9.13
C LEU A 462 20.40 -15.98 -8.49
N TYR A 463 20.08 -15.66 -7.24
CA TYR A 463 20.74 -14.54 -6.56
C TYR A 463 22.24 -14.78 -6.35
N ARG A 464 22.66 -16.00 -5.98
CA ARG A 464 24.10 -16.37 -5.94
C ARG A 464 24.79 -16.15 -7.30
N LYS A 465 24.12 -16.50 -8.39
CA LYS A 465 24.63 -16.26 -9.75
C LYS A 465 24.79 -14.75 -10.02
N LEU A 466 23.78 -13.94 -9.74
CA LEU A 466 23.81 -12.49 -9.96
C LEU A 466 24.90 -11.79 -9.11
N VAL A 467 25.13 -12.27 -7.89
CA VAL A 467 26.24 -11.84 -7.03
C VAL A 467 27.60 -12.17 -7.67
N GLN A 468 27.77 -13.40 -8.16
CA GLN A 468 29.02 -13.83 -8.81
C GLN A 468 29.31 -13.05 -10.10
N GLU A 469 28.26 -12.62 -10.82
CA GLU A 469 28.37 -11.77 -12.00
C GLU A 469 28.72 -10.30 -11.66
N GLY A 470 28.70 -9.91 -10.38
CA GLY A 470 28.96 -8.54 -9.93
C GLY A 470 27.82 -7.57 -10.22
N ARG A 471 26.64 -8.09 -10.58
CA ARG A 471 25.45 -7.32 -10.97
C ARG A 471 24.49 -7.08 -9.80
N LEU A 472 24.58 -7.92 -8.78
CA LEU A 472 23.86 -7.77 -7.52
C LEU A 472 24.85 -7.49 -6.39
N GLN A 473 24.74 -6.31 -5.78
CA GLN A 473 25.33 -6.05 -4.46
C GLN A 473 24.36 -6.50 -3.38
N VAL A 474 24.84 -7.28 -2.42
CA VAL A 474 24.05 -7.66 -1.23
C VAL A 474 24.46 -6.78 -0.05
N LEU A 475 23.47 -6.14 0.58
CA LEU A 475 23.64 -5.48 1.88
C LEU A 475 23.37 -6.48 3.02
N THR A 476 23.81 -6.13 4.22
CA THR A 476 23.42 -6.84 5.45
C THR A 476 22.54 -5.95 6.32
N VAL A 477 22.00 -6.51 7.41
CA VAL A 477 21.16 -5.83 8.41
C VAL A 477 21.45 -6.44 9.76
N PRO A 478 21.23 -5.75 10.89
CA PRO A 478 21.13 -6.48 12.15
C PRO A 478 20.05 -7.58 12.07
N PHE A 479 20.38 -8.76 12.60
CA PHE A 479 19.78 -10.03 12.21
C PHE A 479 18.24 -10.07 12.15
N TYR A 480 17.56 -9.56 13.18
CA TYR A 480 16.11 -9.58 13.31
C TYR A 480 15.45 -8.23 12.98
N HIS A 481 16.14 -7.36 12.23
CA HIS A 481 15.64 -6.06 11.80
C HIS A 481 15.14 -5.16 12.97
N PRO A 482 15.95 -4.93 14.02
CA PRO A 482 15.60 -4.07 15.16
C PRO A 482 15.55 -2.58 14.80
N LEU A 483 14.80 -1.75 15.54
CA LEU A 483 14.88 -0.29 15.43
C LEU A 483 16.15 0.24 16.11
N GLU A 484 17.24 0.29 15.34
CA GLU A 484 18.59 0.60 15.86
C GLU A 484 18.64 1.90 16.67
N ALA A 485 18.00 2.98 16.20
CA ALA A 485 17.97 4.24 16.94
C ALA A 485 17.37 4.12 18.35
N ILE A 486 16.23 3.44 18.48
CA ILE A 486 15.51 3.28 19.77
C ILE A 486 16.30 2.37 20.72
N GLU A 487 16.84 1.27 20.20
CA GLU A 487 17.63 0.35 21.03
C GLU A 487 18.95 0.96 21.48
N TYR A 488 19.58 1.76 20.63
CA TYR A 488 20.76 2.53 21.00
C TYR A 488 20.44 3.48 22.16
N ASP A 489 19.31 4.19 22.08
CA ASP A 489 18.85 5.12 23.12
C ASP A 489 18.47 4.41 24.43
N ASN A 490 17.95 3.18 24.32
CA ASN A 490 17.76 2.29 25.46
C ASN A 490 19.09 1.75 26.02
N GLY A 491 20.24 2.06 25.42
CA GLY A 491 21.55 1.62 25.89
C GLY A 491 21.85 0.16 25.57
N TRP A 492 21.20 -0.41 24.56
CA TRP A 492 21.33 -1.81 24.13
C TRP A 492 22.26 -1.98 22.93
N GLN A 493 23.18 -1.05 22.71
CA GLN A 493 24.16 -1.07 21.60
C GLN A 493 24.97 -2.39 21.48
N SER A 494 25.18 -3.14 22.56
CA SER A 494 25.85 -4.45 22.50
C SER A 494 25.04 -5.52 21.76
N ASP A 495 23.71 -5.40 21.83
CA ASP A 495 22.74 -6.32 21.25
C ASP A 495 22.69 -6.04 19.74
N LEU A 496 22.62 -4.75 19.37
CA LEU A 496 22.79 -4.29 17.99
C LEU A 496 24.10 -4.78 17.35
N LEU A 497 25.24 -4.66 18.05
CA LEU A 497 26.52 -5.17 17.52
C LEU A 497 26.49 -6.69 17.30
N ALA A 498 25.96 -7.46 18.26
CA ALA A 498 25.83 -8.90 18.11
C ALA A 498 24.92 -9.26 16.93
N GLN A 499 23.79 -8.57 16.79
CA GLN A 499 22.86 -8.76 15.68
C GLN A 499 23.47 -8.38 14.32
N LEU A 500 24.29 -7.32 14.23
CA LEU A 500 25.02 -6.95 13.01
C LEU A 500 26.01 -8.04 12.60
N LEU A 501 26.84 -8.52 13.54
CA LEU A 501 27.82 -9.59 13.28
C LEU A 501 27.14 -10.91 12.89
N MET A 502 25.99 -11.22 13.52
CA MET A 502 25.17 -12.37 13.12
C MET A 502 24.61 -12.18 11.71
N GLY A 503 24.18 -10.96 11.38
CA GLY A 503 23.66 -10.61 10.07
C GLY A 503 24.68 -10.80 8.95
N GLU A 504 25.88 -10.23 9.13
CA GLU A 504 26.99 -10.39 8.19
C GLU A 504 27.33 -11.87 7.96
N ASN A 505 27.40 -12.65 9.04
CA ASN A 505 27.70 -14.07 8.95
C ASN A 505 26.60 -14.85 8.22
N MET A 506 25.32 -14.48 8.37
CA MET A 506 24.22 -15.10 7.63
C MET A 506 24.29 -14.74 6.13
N THR A 507 24.52 -13.46 5.82
CA THR A 507 24.74 -12.99 4.44
C THR A 507 25.90 -13.76 3.78
N TYR A 508 27.02 -13.92 4.49
CA TYR A 508 28.15 -14.71 4.02
C TYR A 508 27.79 -16.19 3.84
N THR A 509 27.06 -16.79 4.78
CA THR A 509 26.67 -18.20 4.72
C THR A 509 25.80 -18.49 3.51
N VAL A 510 24.83 -17.62 3.19
CA VAL A 510 23.95 -17.82 2.03
C VAL A 510 24.62 -17.41 0.74
N PHE A 511 25.23 -16.23 0.64
CA PHE A 511 25.69 -15.69 -0.65
C PHE A 511 27.21 -15.76 -0.87
N GLY A 512 28.00 -16.06 0.16
CA GLY A 512 29.47 -16.00 0.09
C GLY A 512 30.01 -14.56 0.05
N VAL A 513 29.22 -13.58 0.47
CA VAL A 513 29.55 -12.15 0.42
C VAL A 513 29.87 -11.63 1.80
N ASN A 514 31.03 -10.99 1.94
CA ASN A 514 31.32 -10.12 3.09
C ASN A 514 30.72 -8.74 2.79
N ALA A 515 29.50 -8.49 3.26
CA ALA A 515 28.80 -7.25 3.00
C ALA A 515 29.54 -6.09 3.68
N THR A 516 29.83 -5.02 2.93
CA THR A 516 30.46 -3.80 3.47
C THR A 516 29.44 -2.67 3.68
N GLY A 517 28.17 -2.93 3.37
CA GLY A 517 27.08 -1.97 3.48
C GLY A 517 25.90 -2.60 4.18
N ALA A 518 25.10 -1.76 4.84
CA ALA A 518 23.89 -2.21 5.52
C ALA A 518 22.67 -1.37 5.17
N TRP A 519 21.52 -2.04 5.09
CA TRP A 519 20.24 -1.37 5.22
C TRP A 519 19.99 -1.13 6.71
N THR A 520 19.98 0.14 7.14
CA THR A 520 19.51 0.50 8.47
C THR A 520 18.01 0.20 8.54
N PRO A 521 17.52 -0.70 9.42
CA PRO A 521 16.10 -1.02 9.53
C PRO A 521 15.24 0.22 9.61
N GLU A 522 14.24 0.33 8.72
CA GLU A 522 13.34 1.48 8.61
C GLU A 522 14.05 2.83 8.39
N MET A 523 15.30 2.79 7.94
CA MET A 523 16.24 3.91 7.98
C MET A 523 16.26 4.61 9.35
N GLY A 524 15.98 3.87 10.43
CA GLY A 524 15.91 4.34 11.82
C GLY A 524 17.31 4.63 12.35
N PHE A 525 17.79 5.85 12.14
CA PHE A 525 19.19 6.20 12.30
C PHE A 525 19.39 7.28 13.36
N ASN A 526 20.45 7.13 14.15
CA ASN A 526 21.02 8.22 14.94
C ASN A 526 22.56 8.23 14.82
N MET A 527 23.20 9.34 15.21
CA MET A 527 24.66 9.50 15.10
C MET A 527 25.46 8.52 15.99
N GLY A 528 24.81 7.81 16.91
CA GLY A 528 25.40 6.76 17.74
C GLY A 528 25.77 5.51 16.95
N LEU A 529 25.09 5.23 15.83
CA LEU A 529 25.30 4.01 15.05
C LEU A 529 26.64 3.98 14.28
N LEU A 530 27.29 5.12 14.05
CA LEU A 530 28.53 5.17 13.26
C LEU A 530 29.64 4.29 13.80
N TRP A 531 29.79 4.19 15.13
CA TRP A 531 30.84 3.35 15.70
C TRP A 531 30.48 1.86 15.64
N LEU A 532 29.19 1.52 15.75
CA LEU A 532 28.70 0.15 15.62
C LEU A 532 28.95 -0.37 14.20
N TYR A 533 28.57 0.41 13.19
CA TYR A 533 28.85 0.08 11.80
C TYR A 533 30.36 -0.01 11.53
N ALA A 534 31.16 0.93 12.04
CA ALA A 534 32.61 0.85 11.89
C ALA A 534 33.23 -0.40 12.53
N ASP A 535 32.75 -0.83 13.71
CA ASP A 535 33.24 -2.02 14.41
C ASP A 535 32.80 -3.32 13.70
N ALA A 536 31.61 -3.31 13.09
CA ALA A 536 31.12 -4.36 12.19
C ALA A 536 31.72 -4.29 10.78
N GLY A 537 32.60 -3.33 10.46
CA GLY A 537 33.18 -3.21 9.11
C GLY A 537 32.23 -2.70 8.02
N ILE A 538 31.06 -2.18 8.41
CA ILE A 538 30.07 -1.54 7.53
C ILE A 538 30.47 -0.08 7.30
N ASN A 539 30.51 0.32 6.02
CA ASN A 539 30.97 1.64 5.60
C ASN A 539 29.95 2.42 4.78
N VAL A 540 28.79 1.86 4.46
CA VAL A 540 27.73 2.52 3.69
C VAL A 540 26.34 2.15 4.21
N THR A 541 25.43 3.13 4.22
CA THR A 541 23.99 2.90 4.36
C THR A 541 23.17 3.83 3.45
N ILE A 542 21.87 3.60 3.42
CA ILE A 542 20.89 4.36 2.64
C ILE A 542 19.95 5.03 3.64
N LEU A 543 19.72 6.33 3.46
CA LEU A 543 18.83 7.12 4.30
C LEU A 543 17.83 7.93 3.47
N ASP A 544 16.77 8.40 4.10
CA ASP A 544 15.76 9.23 3.44
C ASP A 544 16.20 10.70 3.34
N TYR A 545 16.14 11.30 2.15
CA TYR A 545 16.59 12.69 1.97
C TYR A 545 15.71 13.69 2.72
N GLN A 546 14.39 13.47 2.74
CA GLN A 546 13.46 14.36 3.41
C GLN A 546 13.69 14.32 4.92
N ALA A 547 13.74 13.12 5.52
CA ALA A 547 13.91 12.91 6.94
C ALA A 547 15.23 13.51 7.48
N PHE A 548 16.34 13.20 6.81
CA PHE A 548 17.68 13.48 7.36
C PHE A 548 18.33 14.76 6.83
N VAL A 549 17.76 15.38 5.79
CA VAL A 549 18.28 16.63 5.22
C VAL A 549 17.24 17.74 5.20
N GLN A 550 16.09 17.54 4.57
CA GLN A 550 15.10 18.63 4.42
C GLN A 550 14.48 19.02 5.77
N MET A 551 14.26 18.04 6.65
CA MET A 551 13.66 18.22 7.98
C MET A 551 14.70 18.31 9.11
N ALA A 552 15.96 18.53 8.79
CA ALA A 552 17.07 18.45 9.74
C ALA A 552 17.64 19.83 10.13
N PRO A 553 17.07 20.55 11.11
CA PRO A 553 17.53 21.90 11.47
C PRO A 553 18.93 21.94 12.09
N ALA A 554 19.40 20.81 12.63
CA ALA A 554 20.73 20.70 13.26
C ALA A 554 21.83 20.19 12.29
N LEU A 555 21.45 19.75 11.09
CA LEU A 555 22.39 19.23 10.09
C LEU A 555 23.48 20.26 9.79
N THR A 556 24.73 19.80 9.75
CA THR A 556 25.88 20.64 9.44
C THR A 556 26.67 20.06 8.27
N VAL A 557 26.89 20.89 7.24
CA VAL A 557 27.80 20.56 6.12
C VAL A 557 29.22 20.94 6.53
N VAL A 558 30.09 19.94 6.69
CA VAL A 558 31.48 20.12 7.10
C VAL A 558 32.36 20.55 5.92
N SER A 559 32.13 19.95 4.75
CA SER A 559 32.82 20.29 3.50
C SER A 559 31.98 19.90 2.29
N GLY A 560 32.18 20.54 1.14
CA GLY A 560 31.33 20.34 -0.05
C GLY A 560 30.06 21.18 0.01
N ASN A 561 28.99 20.75 -0.65
CA ASN A 561 27.69 21.42 -0.60
C ASN A 561 26.52 20.48 -0.97
N MET A 562 25.29 20.90 -0.69
CA MET A 562 24.06 20.14 -0.93
C MET A 562 23.36 20.49 -2.26
N SER A 563 24.04 21.08 -3.24
CA SER A 563 23.40 21.52 -4.49
C SER A 563 22.85 20.34 -5.32
N LEU A 564 23.40 19.14 -5.12
CA LEU A 564 22.93 17.92 -5.77
C LEU A 564 21.65 17.36 -5.14
N GLY A 565 21.18 17.86 -4.00
CA GLY A 565 19.99 17.34 -3.33
C GLY A 565 20.13 15.84 -3.00
N PRO A 566 19.13 14.98 -3.27
CA PRO A 566 19.29 13.54 -3.08
C PRO A 566 20.29 12.91 -4.09
N TYR A 567 20.66 13.62 -5.15
CA TYR A 567 21.32 13.04 -6.32
C TYR A 567 22.85 12.89 -6.27
N GLY A 568 23.41 12.65 -5.08
CA GLY A 568 24.86 12.62 -4.87
C GLY A 568 25.30 11.58 -3.84
N ILE A 569 26.61 11.33 -3.80
CA ILE A 569 27.25 10.50 -2.77
C ILE A 569 27.65 11.39 -1.60
N TYR A 570 27.23 11.05 -0.39
CA TYR A 570 27.55 11.80 0.82
C TYR A 570 28.40 10.98 1.78
N VAL A 571 29.08 11.66 2.69
CA VAL A 571 29.76 11.02 3.82
C VAL A 571 29.22 11.62 5.11
N VAL A 572 28.75 10.80 6.04
CA VAL A 572 28.36 11.23 7.38
C VAL A 572 29.52 10.97 8.34
N GLN A 573 29.82 11.94 9.20
CA GLN A 573 30.88 11.82 10.20
C GLN A 573 30.41 12.26 11.59
N ASN A 574 30.93 11.62 12.64
CA ASN A 574 30.73 12.07 14.02
C ASN A 574 31.94 12.88 14.55
N SER A 575 31.83 13.36 15.79
CA SER A 575 32.87 14.17 16.46
C SER A 575 34.17 13.40 16.75
N LEU A 576 34.13 12.06 16.73
CA LEU A 576 35.29 11.18 16.89
C LEU A 576 36.01 10.90 15.56
N GLY A 577 35.49 11.41 14.44
CA GLY A 577 36.07 11.22 13.11
C GLY A 577 35.72 9.89 12.45
N GLN A 578 34.80 9.10 13.03
CA GLN A 578 34.23 7.94 12.35
C GLN A 578 33.36 8.40 11.20
N ARG A 579 33.35 7.62 10.11
CA ARG A 579 32.77 8.01 8.83
C ARG A 579 32.06 6.85 8.18
N MET A 580 30.99 7.15 7.45
CA MET A 580 30.34 6.22 6.54
C MET A 580 29.82 6.96 5.32
N TYR A 581 29.77 6.28 4.17
CA TYR A 581 29.03 6.75 3.01
C TYR A 581 27.53 6.68 3.28
N VAL A 582 26.82 7.69 2.80
CA VAL A 582 25.36 7.72 2.81
C VAL A 582 24.89 8.11 1.43
N LEU A 583 23.99 7.30 0.88
CA LEU A 583 23.22 7.62 -0.31
C LEU A 583 21.81 7.96 0.15
N PHE A 584 21.32 9.13 -0.22
CA PHE A 584 19.95 9.50 0.12
C PHE A 584 19.01 9.06 -0.99
N ARG A 585 17.91 8.40 -0.63
CA ARG A 585 16.88 8.04 -1.61
C ARG A 585 16.19 9.29 -2.15
N ASP A 586 15.87 9.26 -3.44
CA ASP A 586 14.88 10.15 -4.04
C ASP A 586 13.50 9.73 -3.50
N ASP A 587 12.96 10.53 -2.59
CA ASP A 587 11.71 10.22 -1.88
C ASP A 587 10.52 10.14 -2.84
N ASP A 588 10.42 11.04 -3.81
CA ASP A 588 9.34 11.05 -4.81
C ASP A 588 9.37 9.77 -5.65
N LEU A 589 10.49 9.46 -6.30
CA LEU A 589 10.59 8.29 -7.18
C LEU A 589 10.50 6.98 -6.38
N SER A 590 11.09 6.91 -5.19
CA SER A 590 10.97 5.73 -4.31
C SER A 590 9.51 5.49 -3.89
N ASN A 591 8.77 6.56 -3.58
CA ASN A 591 7.35 6.45 -3.22
C ASN A 591 6.48 6.10 -4.43
N MET A 592 6.82 6.55 -5.64
CA MET A 592 6.15 6.13 -6.87
C MET A 592 6.31 4.63 -7.11
N PHE A 593 7.53 4.10 -6.95
CA PHE A 593 7.76 2.65 -6.97
C PHE A 593 6.95 1.95 -5.88
N GLY A 594 6.97 2.45 -4.64
CA GLY A 594 6.36 1.77 -3.49
C GLY A 594 4.83 1.76 -3.52
N PHE A 595 4.21 2.84 -3.99
CA PHE A 595 2.80 3.12 -3.74
C PHE A 595 1.96 3.44 -4.97
N LEU A 596 2.57 3.64 -6.15
CA LEU A 596 1.87 4.01 -7.38
C LEU A 596 1.99 2.94 -8.48
N PHE A 597 3.22 2.59 -8.85
CA PHE A 597 3.52 1.80 -10.06
C PHE A 597 2.85 0.43 -10.08
N PHE A 598 2.61 -0.20 -8.93
CA PHE A 598 2.04 -1.54 -8.88
C PHE A 598 0.52 -1.58 -8.62
N TYR A 599 -0.13 -0.44 -8.35
CA TYR A 599 -1.51 -0.44 -7.84
C TYR A 599 -2.57 -0.60 -8.95
N HIS A 600 -2.69 0.38 -9.84
CA HIS A 600 -3.72 0.43 -10.89
C HIS A 600 -3.20 0.90 -12.26
N GLN A 601 -1.89 1.06 -12.41
CA GLN A 601 -1.29 1.50 -13.66
C GLN A 601 -0.99 0.33 -14.59
N SER A 602 -1.22 0.54 -15.88
CA SER A 602 -0.79 -0.40 -16.91
C SER A 602 0.75 -0.41 -17.04
N PRO A 603 1.34 -1.52 -17.51
CA PRO A 603 2.79 -1.60 -17.74
C PRO A 603 3.33 -0.42 -18.58
N GLN A 604 2.57 0.02 -19.58
CA GLN A 604 2.97 1.12 -20.47
C GLN A 604 2.98 2.48 -19.76
N GLU A 605 2.02 2.72 -18.87
CA GLU A 605 1.98 3.96 -18.07
C GLU A 605 3.16 4.00 -17.09
N VAL A 606 3.47 2.87 -16.45
CA VAL A 606 4.63 2.75 -15.54
C VAL A 606 5.94 3.05 -16.27
N GLN A 607 6.14 2.48 -17.45
CA GLN A 607 7.32 2.74 -18.28
C GLN A 607 7.46 4.21 -18.65
N GLN A 608 6.37 4.82 -19.13
CA GLN A 608 6.37 6.21 -19.54
C GLN A 608 6.66 7.13 -18.35
N GLU A 609 6.00 6.92 -17.22
CA GLU A 609 6.15 7.79 -16.05
C GLU A 609 7.55 7.67 -15.42
N LEU A 610 8.12 6.47 -15.38
CA LEU A 610 9.51 6.25 -14.96
C LEU A 610 10.50 7.00 -15.85
N ILE A 611 10.38 6.84 -17.18
CA ILE A 611 11.29 7.50 -18.12
C ILE A 611 11.07 9.02 -18.15
N ASP A 612 9.84 9.51 -18.04
CA ASP A 612 9.55 10.93 -17.90
C ASP A 612 10.25 11.53 -16.69
N TYR A 613 10.21 10.85 -15.55
CA TYR A 613 10.87 11.28 -14.32
C TYR A 613 12.39 11.33 -14.51
N LEU A 614 12.99 10.22 -14.94
CA LEU A 614 14.44 10.11 -15.12
C LEU A 614 14.97 11.04 -16.21
N ALA A 615 14.22 11.24 -17.30
CA ALA A 615 14.58 12.19 -18.35
C ALA A 615 14.63 13.63 -17.81
N LYS A 616 13.68 14.05 -16.95
CA LYS A 616 13.73 15.37 -16.30
C LYS A 616 14.99 15.53 -15.46
N VAL A 617 15.31 14.53 -14.62
CA VAL A 617 16.52 14.56 -13.79
C VAL A 617 17.78 14.61 -14.67
N TYR A 618 17.83 13.84 -15.75
CA TYR A 618 18.95 13.85 -16.70
C TYR A 618 19.15 15.21 -17.37
N MET A 619 18.05 15.84 -17.79
CA MET A 619 18.08 17.15 -18.45
C MET A 619 18.65 18.24 -17.52
N GLU A 620 18.26 18.21 -16.25
CA GLU A 620 18.64 19.19 -15.22
C GLU A 620 20.01 18.91 -14.60
N ARG A 621 20.34 17.64 -14.37
CA ARG A 621 21.51 17.19 -13.57
C ARG A 621 22.20 15.99 -14.24
N PRO A 622 22.84 16.17 -15.40
CA PRO A 622 23.56 15.08 -16.05
C PRO A 622 24.68 14.52 -15.14
N GLY A 623 24.77 13.19 -15.03
CA GLY A 623 25.69 12.53 -14.09
C GLY A 623 25.22 12.47 -12.64
N ALA A 624 23.95 12.77 -12.36
CA ALA A 624 23.32 12.56 -11.06
C ALA A 624 23.24 11.06 -10.68
N VAL A 625 23.28 10.78 -9.38
CA VAL A 625 23.02 9.45 -8.81
C VAL A 625 21.59 9.44 -8.27
N VAL A 626 20.65 8.81 -8.98
CA VAL A 626 19.25 8.69 -8.57
C VAL A 626 19.08 7.40 -7.79
N VAL A 627 18.82 7.51 -6.49
CA VAL A 627 18.70 6.35 -5.59
C VAL A 627 17.22 6.06 -5.37
N VAL A 628 16.77 4.86 -5.74
CA VAL A 628 15.41 4.38 -5.54
C VAL A 628 15.46 3.30 -4.47
N ALA A 629 14.97 3.58 -3.26
CA ALA A 629 15.11 2.70 -2.11
C ALA A 629 13.78 2.47 -1.38
N LEU A 630 13.36 1.21 -1.29
CA LEU A 630 12.05 0.81 -0.78
C LEU A 630 11.99 -0.68 -0.44
N ASP A 631 10.91 -1.10 0.21
CA ASP A 631 10.57 -2.51 0.39
C ASP A 631 10.43 -3.23 -0.96
N GLY A 632 11.01 -4.43 -1.04
CA GLY A 632 11.13 -5.21 -2.25
C GLY A 632 9.88 -6.00 -2.61
N GLU A 633 9.27 -6.68 -1.65
CA GLU A 633 8.10 -7.53 -1.89
C GLU A 633 6.78 -6.78 -1.72
N ASN A 634 6.71 -5.80 -0.81
CA ASN A 634 5.46 -5.11 -0.46
C ASN A 634 4.70 -4.55 -1.68
N PRO A 635 5.33 -3.82 -2.62
CA PRO A 635 4.63 -3.31 -3.79
C PRO A 635 4.14 -4.43 -4.72
N LEU A 636 4.70 -5.64 -4.67
CA LEU A 636 4.24 -6.76 -5.47
C LEU A 636 3.07 -7.46 -4.80
N ILE A 637 3.23 -7.88 -3.54
CA ILE A 637 2.30 -8.78 -2.85
C ILE A 637 0.99 -8.12 -2.43
N PHE A 638 0.96 -6.80 -2.28
CA PHE A 638 -0.27 -6.07 -1.92
C PHE A 638 -1.12 -5.64 -3.11
N ASN A 639 -0.72 -5.98 -4.33
CA ASN A 639 -1.31 -5.46 -5.55
C ASN A 639 -1.97 -6.52 -6.44
N GLN A 640 -2.66 -6.08 -7.51
CA GLN A 640 -3.51 -6.97 -8.28
C GLN A 640 -2.72 -7.88 -9.22
N GLU A 641 -2.99 -9.19 -9.13
CA GLU A 641 -2.45 -10.15 -10.09
C GLU A 641 -3.17 -10.18 -11.44
N PRO A 642 -2.45 -10.38 -12.57
CA PRO A 642 -0.99 -10.53 -12.73
C PRO A 642 -0.22 -9.19 -12.93
N GLN A 643 -0.89 -8.06 -12.73
CA GLN A 643 -0.43 -6.74 -13.14
C GLN A 643 0.84 -6.30 -12.40
N ALA A 644 0.99 -6.66 -11.12
CA ALA A 644 2.19 -6.32 -10.36
C ALA A 644 3.47 -6.94 -10.98
N ALA A 645 3.40 -8.21 -11.38
CA ALA A 645 4.50 -8.88 -12.07
C ALA A 645 4.80 -8.27 -13.45
N GLU A 646 3.75 -7.94 -14.21
CA GLU A 646 3.87 -7.27 -15.51
C GLU A 646 4.51 -5.87 -15.38
N ASN A 647 4.18 -5.13 -14.31
CA ASN A 647 4.74 -3.80 -14.06
C ASN A 647 6.22 -3.86 -13.65
N LEU A 648 6.62 -4.86 -12.85
CA LEU A 648 8.04 -5.07 -12.53
C LEU A 648 8.85 -5.37 -13.78
N TYR A 649 8.34 -6.25 -14.66
CA TYR A 649 8.93 -6.51 -15.97
C TYR A 649 9.08 -5.22 -16.77
N ALA A 650 8.03 -4.41 -16.82
CA ALA A 650 8.01 -3.15 -17.57
C ALA A 650 9.08 -2.17 -17.06
N ILE A 651 9.26 -2.06 -15.74
CA ILE A 651 10.30 -1.23 -15.10
C ILE A 651 11.69 -1.68 -15.56
N TYR A 652 12.02 -2.96 -15.41
CA TYR A 652 13.34 -3.46 -15.81
C TYR A 652 13.57 -3.37 -17.31
N GLN A 653 12.53 -3.59 -18.12
CA GLN A 653 12.60 -3.37 -19.56
C GLN A 653 12.94 -1.92 -19.89
N ALA A 654 12.22 -0.94 -19.32
CA ALA A 654 12.45 0.47 -19.61
C ALA A 654 13.85 0.94 -19.19
N LEU A 655 14.34 0.48 -18.03
CA LEU A 655 15.71 0.78 -17.58
C LEU A 655 16.76 0.13 -18.48
N SER A 656 16.51 -1.10 -18.93
CA SER A 656 17.42 -1.86 -19.79
C SER A 656 17.55 -1.20 -21.17
N GLU A 657 16.42 -0.80 -21.76
CA GLU A 657 16.38 -0.09 -23.04
C GLU A 657 17.05 1.29 -22.93
N ALA A 658 16.79 2.04 -21.86
CA ALA A 658 17.41 3.34 -21.63
C ALA A 658 18.93 3.28 -21.37
N GLU A 659 19.42 2.19 -20.77
CA GLU A 659 20.85 1.93 -20.62
C GLU A 659 21.50 1.60 -21.97
N ASP A 660 20.84 0.82 -22.82
CA ASP A 660 21.30 0.55 -24.19
C ASP A 660 21.32 1.82 -25.06
N GLU A 661 20.42 2.77 -24.81
CA GLU A 661 20.41 4.11 -25.42
C GLU A 661 21.54 5.02 -24.89
N GLY A 662 22.16 4.67 -23.75
CA GLY A 662 23.38 5.28 -23.23
C GLY A 662 23.22 6.60 -22.47
N TRP A 663 22.00 7.01 -22.13
CA TRP A 663 21.75 8.24 -21.36
C TRP A 663 21.55 7.99 -19.86
N LEU A 664 21.38 6.74 -19.45
CA LEU A 664 21.47 6.29 -18.07
C LEU A 664 22.27 4.99 -17.96
N VAL A 665 22.65 4.62 -16.74
CA VAL A 665 23.25 3.34 -16.38
C VAL A 665 22.70 2.91 -15.03
N THR A 666 22.40 1.64 -14.87
CA THR A 666 22.04 1.06 -13.57
C THR A 666 23.30 0.65 -12.82
N GLN A 667 23.35 0.96 -11.53
CA GLN A 667 24.52 0.71 -10.69
C GLN A 667 24.12 0.15 -9.34
N THR A 668 24.99 -0.70 -8.79
CA THR A 668 24.98 -1.00 -7.36
C THR A 668 25.42 0.21 -6.55
N VAL A 669 25.13 0.23 -5.25
CA VAL A 669 25.57 1.29 -4.32
C VAL A 669 27.09 1.47 -4.36
N ASN A 670 27.86 0.38 -4.35
CA ASN A 670 29.33 0.43 -4.41
C ASN A 670 29.82 0.93 -5.76
N GLN A 671 29.22 0.49 -6.87
CA GLN A 671 29.56 1.00 -8.20
C GLN A 671 29.32 2.52 -8.30
N ALA A 672 28.22 3.02 -7.72
CA ALA A 672 27.95 4.45 -7.66
C ALA A 672 29.00 5.21 -6.82
N ILE A 673 29.39 4.68 -5.66
CA ILE A 673 30.46 5.25 -4.82
C ILE A 673 31.80 5.26 -5.55
N GLU A 674 32.14 4.21 -6.29
CA GLU A 674 33.41 4.10 -7.02
C GLU A 674 33.49 5.06 -8.21
N THR A 675 32.35 5.34 -8.86
CA THR A 675 32.30 6.13 -10.10
C THR A 675 31.98 7.61 -9.90
N HIS A 676 31.54 8.01 -8.70
CA HIS A 676 31.16 9.40 -8.38
C HIS A 676 32.03 10.00 -7.27
N GLN A 677 32.16 11.33 -7.30
CA GLN A 677 32.85 12.07 -6.24
C GLN A 677 31.89 12.31 -5.07
N VAL A 678 32.43 12.36 -3.85
CA VAL A 678 31.67 12.77 -2.66
C VAL A 678 31.23 14.22 -2.82
N ALA A 679 29.93 14.46 -2.76
CA ALA A 679 29.30 15.77 -2.92
C ALA A 679 29.50 16.64 -1.66
N ALA A 680 29.28 16.06 -0.48
CA ALA A 680 29.51 16.72 0.80
C ALA A 680 29.81 15.74 1.94
N VAL A 681 30.46 16.27 2.98
CA VAL A 681 30.62 15.61 4.28
C VAL A 681 29.66 16.27 5.27
N LEU A 682 28.84 15.47 5.92
CA LEU A 682 27.73 15.86 6.79
C LEU A 682 27.99 15.41 8.23
N THR A 683 27.42 16.13 9.19
CA THR A 683 27.40 15.75 10.60
C THR A 683 26.12 16.27 11.26
N ASN A 684 25.82 15.81 12.48
CA ASN A 684 24.61 16.16 13.22
C ASN A 684 23.32 15.84 12.44
N LEU A 685 23.27 14.68 11.79
CA LEU A 685 21.99 14.16 11.27
C LEU A 685 21.03 13.98 12.46
N PRO A 686 19.72 14.25 12.26
CA PRO A 686 18.74 14.06 13.31
C PRO A 686 18.54 12.57 13.58
N GLU A 687 17.90 12.27 14.70
CA GLU A 687 17.41 10.92 14.99
C GLU A 687 16.02 10.75 14.36
N GLU A 688 15.95 10.02 13.26
CA GLU A 688 14.75 9.92 12.43
C GLU A 688 14.64 8.55 11.74
N SER A 689 13.62 8.39 10.91
CA SER A 689 13.35 7.23 10.07
C SER A 689 12.79 7.68 8.71
N TRP A 690 12.77 6.81 7.71
CA TRP A 690 12.09 7.09 6.43
C TRP A 690 10.59 7.44 6.56
N ALA A 691 9.99 7.13 7.71
CA ALA A 691 8.63 7.55 8.05
C ALA A 691 8.53 8.99 8.63
N LEU A 692 9.62 9.75 8.59
CA LEU A 692 9.75 11.14 9.09
C LEU A 692 9.55 11.30 10.61
N ASN A 693 9.61 10.20 11.36
CA ASN A 693 9.59 10.11 12.83
C ASN A 693 9.73 8.65 13.27
N LEU A 694 10.02 8.45 14.56
CA LEU A 694 10.05 7.13 15.21
C LEU A 694 8.73 6.74 15.91
N ASN A 695 7.67 7.56 15.82
CA ASN A 695 6.38 7.32 16.51
C ASN A 695 5.67 6.05 16.01
N ASN A 696 6.01 5.61 14.80
CA ASN A 696 5.51 4.36 14.25
C ASN A 696 5.97 3.12 15.02
N TRP A 697 7.01 3.22 15.85
CA TRP A 697 7.49 2.14 16.72
C TRP A 697 7.42 2.50 18.20
N ASN A 698 7.44 3.80 18.54
CA ASN A 698 7.35 4.26 19.92
C ASN A 698 6.61 5.61 20.06
N ASN A 699 5.30 5.56 20.32
CA ASN A 699 4.44 6.75 20.48
C ASN A 699 3.62 6.75 21.79
N GLY A 700 3.97 5.88 22.75
CA GLY A 700 3.22 5.72 23.99
C GLY A 700 1.89 4.97 23.86
N ASN A 701 1.57 4.38 22.70
CA ASN A 701 0.43 3.47 22.58
C ASN A 701 0.57 2.29 23.58
N PRO A 702 -0.48 1.92 24.33
CA PRO A 702 -0.39 0.86 25.34
C PRO A 702 0.12 -0.49 24.83
N ALA A 703 -0.18 -0.86 23.58
CA ALA A 703 0.30 -2.12 23.00
C ALA A 703 1.81 -2.09 22.76
N LYS A 704 2.33 -0.98 22.21
CA LYS A 704 3.77 -0.80 21.97
C LYS A 704 4.56 -0.69 23.28
N VAL A 705 4.04 0.09 24.24
CA VAL A 705 4.62 0.17 25.59
C VAL A 705 4.68 -1.21 26.23
N TYR A 706 3.60 -2.00 26.11
CA TYR A 706 3.58 -3.36 26.64
C TYR A 706 4.64 -4.25 25.99
N ILE A 707 4.87 -4.16 24.68
CA ILE A 707 5.95 -4.89 24.00
C ILE A 707 7.30 -4.44 24.55
N TRP A 708 7.61 -3.14 24.53
CA TRP A 708 8.90 -2.62 25.02
C TRP A 708 9.18 -2.96 26.49
N ASP A 709 8.16 -2.94 27.36
CA ASP A 709 8.28 -3.36 28.76
C ASP A 709 8.60 -4.85 28.89
N ASN A 710 8.02 -5.71 28.05
CA ASN A 710 8.31 -7.16 28.07
C ASN A 710 9.71 -7.48 27.54
N VAL A 711 10.14 -6.82 26.45
CA VAL A 711 11.51 -6.95 25.92
C VAL A 711 12.53 -6.51 26.97
N SER A 712 12.30 -5.36 27.59
CA SER A 712 13.14 -4.84 28.68
C SER A 712 13.23 -5.83 29.84
N LEU A 713 12.08 -6.36 30.28
CA LEU A 713 12.04 -7.34 31.37
C LEU A 713 12.79 -8.62 31.02
N ALA A 714 12.61 -9.17 29.82
CA ALA A 714 13.30 -10.36 29.35
C ALA A 714 14.81 -10.15 29.29
N ARG A 715 15.26 -9.01 28.74
CA ARG A 715 16.65 -8.60 28.70
C ARG A 715 17.27 -8.51 30.09
N GLU A 716 16.57 -7.92 31.06
CA GLU A 716 17.06 -7.83 32.44
C GLU A 716 17.29 -9.21 33.08
N TYR A 717 16.35 -10.13 32.89
CA TYR A 717 16.51 -11.51 33.36
C TYR A 717 17.66 -12.22 32.64
N LEU A 718 17.86 -11.97 31.33
CA LEU A 718 18.97 -12.56 30.59
C LEU A 718 20.33 -12.01 30.99
N VAL A 719 20.47 -10.70 31.19
CA VAL A 719 21.70 -10.12 31.72
C VAL A 719 22.02 -10.72 33.10
N ALA A 720 21.01 -10.85 33.96
CA ALA A 720 21.17 -11.49 35.25
C ALA A 720 21.59 -12.96 35.15
N PHE A 721 20.98 -13.72 34.24
CA PHE A 721 21.31 -15.11 33.99
C PHE A 721 22.72 -15.28 33.39
N SER A 722 23.10 -14.40 32.46
CA SER A 722 24.43 -14.36 31.85
C SER A 722 25.50 -14.15 32.91
N ASN A 723 25.33 -13.14 33.77
CA ASN A 723 26.26 -12.86 34.86
C ASN A 723 26.28 -13.99 35.92
N LEU A 724 25.13 -14.61 36.21
CA LEU A 724 25.02 -15.78 37.09
C LEU A 724 25.87 -16.95 36.56
N LEU A 725 25.84 -17.20 35.26
CA LEU A 725 26.65 -18.24 34.60
C LEU A 725 28.11 -17.81 34.36
N GLY A 726 28.45 -16.54 34.59
CA GLY A 726 29.77 -15.98 34.30
C GLY A 726 30.04 -15.77 32.81
N MET A 727 28.98 -15.67 32.00
CA MET A 727 29.01 -15.46 30.56
C MET A 727 28.88 -13.97 30.20
N PRO A 728 29.38 -13.53 29.02
CA PRO A 728 29.16 -12.17 28.55
C PRO A 728 27.68 -11.88 28.31
N ILE A 729 27.29 -10.61 28.28
CA ILE A 729 25.99 -10.19 27.76
C ILE A 729 26.05 -10.09 26.24
N SER A 730 24.91 -10.24 25.58
CA SER A 730 24.75 -10.01 24.14
C SER A 730 25.73 -10.84 23.28
N PRO A 731 25.74 -12.18 23.42
CA PRO A 731 26.61 -13.03 22.62
C PRO A 731 26.19 -13.05 21.15
N VAL A 732 27.15 -13.27 20.27
CA VAL A 732 26.87 -13.82 18.93
C VAL A 732 26.41 -15.27 19.10
N VAL A 733 25.21 -15.57 18.59
CA VAL A 733 24.58 -16.89 18.76
C VAL A 733 25.04 -17.86 17.67
N PRO A 734 25.45 -19.10 18.01
CA PRO A 734 25.61 -20.15 17.01
C PRO A 734 24.23 -20.62 16.53
N LEU A 735 23.79 -20.18 15.35
CA LEU A 735 22.44 -20.45 14.83
C LEU A 735 22.25 -21.89 14.32
N SER A 736 21.01 -22.39 14.38
CA SER A 736 20.62 -23.73 13.89
C SER A 736 19.57 -23.62 12.79
N PHE A 737 19.86 -24.10 11.58
CA PHE A 737 18.82 -24.17 10.53
C PHE A 737 17.78 -25.26 10.82
N ALA A 738 18.22 -26.46 11.20
CA ALA A 738 17.33 -27.60 11.42
C ALA A 738 16.40 -27.44 12.64
N HIS A 739 16.80 -26.65 13.63
CA HIS A 739 16.04 -26.43 14.87
C HIS A 739 15.81 -24.94 15.14
N ALA A 740 15.70 -24.13 14.08
CA ALA A 740 15.40 -22.72 14.21
C ALA A 740 14.12 -22.50 15.05
N PRO A 741 14.08 -21.47 15.92
CA PRO A 741 15.08 -20.42 16.10
C PRO A 741 16.10 -20.71 17.23
N ASN A 742 16.33 -21.98 17.60
CA ASN A 742 17.23 -22.31 18.71
C ASN A 742 18.71 -22.29 18.30
N ALA A 743 19.60 -22.23 19.29
CA ALA A 743 21.03 -22.34 19.04
C ALA A 743 21.40 -23.73 18.48
N SER A 744 22.50 -23.82 17.75
CA SER A 744 23.02 -25.06 17.19
C SER A 744 23.63 -25.92 18.29
N ILE A 745 23.05 -27.12 18.46
CA ILE A 745 23.56 -28.16 19.36
C ILE A 745 25.00 -28.52 18.98
N SER A 746 25.26 -28.81 17.70
CA SER A 746 26.58 -29.27 17.26
C SER A 746 27.65 -28.19 17.43
N ALA A 747 27.32 -26.93 17.13
CA ALA A 747 28.24 -25.81 17.32
C ALA A 747 28.49 -25.55 18.82
N PHE A 748 27.45 -25.60 19.64
CA PHE A 748 27.57 -25.47 21.09
C PHE A 748 28.48 -26.57 21.69
N GLU A 749 28.24 -27.84 21.32
CA GLU A 749 29.01 -28.97 21.83
C GLU A 749 30.46 -28.91 21.37
N ALA A 750 30.71 -28.50 20.12
CA ALA A 750 32.07 -28.31 19.60
C ALA A 750 32.81 -27.15 20.28
N MET A 751 32.13 -26.03 20.53
CA MET A 751 32.72 -24.84 21.16
C MET A 751 33.01 -25.05 22.64
N THR A 752 32.12 -25.73 23.37
CA THR A 752 32.18 -25.83 24.83
C THR A 752 32.73 -27.17 25.33
N GLY A 753 32.71 -28.21 24.50
CA GLY A 753 33.00 -29.59 24.92
C GLY A 753 31.96 -30.17 25.88
N MET A 754 30.82 -29.50 26.07
CA MET A 754 29.73 -29.94 26.94
C MET A 754 28.52 -30.37 26.12
N PRO A 755 27.79 -31.43 26.53
CA PRO A 755 26.57 -31.82 25.85
C PRO A 755 25.49 -30.74 26.00
N ALA A 756 24.71 -30.50 24.94
CA ALA A 756 23.58 -29.56 25.00
C ALA A 756 22.42 -30.12 25.83
N TYR A 757 22.26 -31.45 25.84
CA TYR A 757 21.23 -32.16 26.59
C TYR A 757 21.80 -33.40 27.25
N ILE A 758 21.28 -33.74 28.43
CA ILE A 758 21.54 -35.03 29.09
C ILE A 758 20.23 -35.63 29.62
N ASN A 759 20.21 -36.94 29.82
CA ASN A 759 19.09 -37.61 30.49
C ASN A 759 19.42 -37.85 31.95
N VAL A 760 18.65 -37.24 32.86
CA VAL A 760 18.75 -37.42 34.31
C VAL A 760 17.47 -38.10 34.78
N SER A 761 17.57 -39.33 35.28
CA SER A 761 16.43 -40.08 35.83
C SER A 761 15.22 -40.20 34.88
N GLY A 762 15.48 -40.31 33.57
CA GLY A 762 14.44 -40.41 32.54
C GLY A 762 13.87 -39.08 32.06
N VAL A 763 14.39 -37.95 32.55
CA VAL A 763 14.02 -36.61 32.09
C VAL A 763 15.18 -36.00 31.31
N THR A 764 14.90 -35.45 30.13
CA THR A 764 15.89 -34.71 29.34
C THR A 764 16.06 -33.31 29.92
N GLU A 765 17.24 -33.01 30.42
CA GLU A 765 17.63 -31.71 30.94
C GLU A 765 18.47 -30.97 29.89
N ALA A 766 18.16 -29.70 29.65
CA ALA A 766 18.94 -28.83 28.78
C ALA A 766 20.08 -28.16 29.56
N ASN A 767 21.25 -28.06 28.93
CA ASN A 767 22.41 -27.38 29.49
C ASN A 767 22.10 -25.88 29.68
N PRO A 768 22.25 -25.31 30.89
CA PRO A 768 22.05 -23.88 31.12
C PRO A 768 22.87 -22.97 30.20
N LEU A 769 24.09 -23.38 29.79
CA LEU A 769 24.90 -22.63 28.84
C LEU A 769 24.36 -22.70 27.41
N TYR A 770 23.75 -23.82 27.02
CA TYR A 770 23.08 -23.94 25.72
C TYR A 770 21.81 -23.08 25.68
N MET A 771 21.03 -23.13 26.77
CA MET A 771 19.84 -22.29 26.91
C MET A 771 20.16 -20.81 26.97
N TYR A 772 21.33 -20.42 27.51
CA TYR A 772 21.83 -19.05 27.43
C TYR A 772 21.90 -18.55 25.98
N TYR A 773 22.55 -19.28 25.07
CA TYR A 773 22.62 -18.87 23.65
C TYR A 773 21.24 -18.87 22.98
N THR A 774 20.42 -19.88 23.29
CA THR A 774 19.07 -20.02 22.71
C THR A 774 18.17 -18.85 23.13
N MET A 775 18.18 -18.47 24.42
CA MET A 775 17.34 -17.38 24.91
C MET A 775 17.85 -16.00 24.48
N TRP A 776 19.16 -15.80 24.32
CA TRP A 776 19.66 -14.56 23.70
C TRP A 776 19.17 -14.43 22.26
N ASN A 777 19.11 -15.53 21.50
CA ASN A 777 18.51 -15.49 20.18
C ASN A 777 17.02 -15.12 20.22
N TRP A 778 16.28 -15.68 21.18
CA TRP A 778 14.87 -15.35 21.40
C TRP A 778 14.65 -13.88 21.77
N LEU A 779 15.55 -13.28 22.56
CA LEU A 779 15.48 -11.85 22.86
C LEU A 779 15.67 -11.01 21.60
N TYR A 780 16.68 -11.34 20.78
CA TYR A 780 16.93 -10.63 19.53
C TYR A 780 15.74 -10.73 18.57
N VAL A 781 14.98 -11.84 18.58
CA VAL A 781 13.70 -11.92 17.86
C VAL A 781 12.73 -10.86 18.38
N SER A 782 12.55 -10.75 19.70
CA SER A 782 11.59 -9.80 20.31
C SER A 782 11.95 -8.33 20.09
N GLU A 783 13.23 -8.04 19.84
CA GLU A 783 13.77 -6.72 19.48
C GLU A 783 13.36 -6.27 18.06
N GLY A 784 12.86 -7.18 17.22
CA GLY A 784 12.45 -6.88 15.85
C GLY A 784 11.43 -5.73 15.71
N SER A 785 11.67 -4.90 14.71
CA SER A 785 10.87 -3.73 14.33
C SER A 785 9.38 -4.02 14.16
N ASP A 786 9.09 -5.12 13.47
CA ASP A 786 7.77 -5.42 12.93
C ASP A 786 6.70 -5.52 14.01
N TRP A 787 7.08 -5.98 15.19
CA TRP A 787 6.15 -6.19 16.30
C TRP A 787 5.50 -4.88 16.73
N THR A 788 6.29 -3.81 16.83
CA THR A 788 5.81 -2.50 17.28
C THR A 788 5.19 -1.70 16.14
N TRP A 789 5.65 -1.90 14.89
CA TRP A 789 5.00 -1.37 13.68
C TRP A 789 3.55 -1.85 13.56
N GLN A 790 3.32 -3.14 13.76
CA GLN A 790 2.01 -3.77 13.65
C GLN A 790 1.11 -3.50 14.87
N ALA A 791 1.68 -3.13 16.02
CA ALA A 791 0.95 -2.91 17.26
C ALA A 791 0.29 -1.52 17.34
N GLY A 792 -0.96 -1.43 16.88
CA GLY A 792 -1.74 -0.18 16.93
C GLY A 792 -1.38 0.79 15.79
N PRO A 793 -1.62 2.11 15.94
CA PRO A 793 -1.39 3.06 14.86
C PRO A 793 0.11 3.16 14.52
N PRO A 794 0.46 3.29 13.23
CA PRO A 794 -0.45 3.53 12.10
C PRO A 794 -1.10 2.27 11.51
N ASN A 795 -0.50 1.08 11.68
CA ASN A 795 -0.85 -0.06 10.83
C ASN A 795 -2.06 -0.89 11.30
N TYR A 796 -2.29 -1.01 12.61
CA TYR A 796 -3.34 -1.87 13.18
C TYR A 796 -3.28 -3.32 12.66
N GLY A 797 -2.09 -3.91 12.75
CA GLY A 797 -1.82 -5.27 12.33
C GLY A 797 -2.68 -6.32 13.04
N PRO A 798 -2.68 -7.56 12.51
CA PRO A 798 -3.44 -8.64 13.12
C PRO A 798 -2.93 -8.93 14.53
N GLN A 799 -3.85 -9.20 15.45
CA GLN A 799 -3.54 -9.29 16.89
C GLN A 799 -2.42 -10.28 17.21
N TRP A 800 -2.34 -11.42 16.50
CA TRP A 800 -1.31 -12.44 16.73
C TRP A 800 0.11 -11.88 16.55
N PHE A 801 0.30 -10.89 15.69
CA PHE A 801 1.60 -10.29 15.38
C PHE A 801 2.18 -9.58 16.60
N SER A 802 1.34 -8.79 17.29
CA SER A 802 1.73 -8.10 18.54
C SER A 802 1.96 -9.05 19.72
N VAL A 803 1.49 -10.31 19.64
CA VAL A 803 1.66 -11.32 20.69
C VAL A 803 2.99 -12.08 20.55
N GLN A 804 3.55 -12.15 19.35
CA GLN A 804 4.77 -12.91 19.05
C GLN A 804 5.96 -12.60 19.98
N PRO A 805 6.41 -11.34 20.15
CA PRO A 805 7.55 -11.05 21.03
C PRO A 805 7.28 -11.45 22.49
N ILE A 806 6.03 -11.32 22.94
CA ILE A 806 5.64 -11.66 24.31
C ILE A 806 5.76 -13.17 24.57
N VAL A 807 5.58 -14.03 23.55
CA VAL A 807 5.78 -15.48 23.68
C VAL A 807 7.24 -15.79 23.99
N TYR A 808 8.16 -15.16 23.25
CA TYR A 808 9.59 -15.27 23.49
C TYR A 808 10.00 -14.72 24.86
N ASP A 809 9.60 -13.49 25.16
CA ASP A 809 9.92 -12.80 26.42
C ASP A 809 9.42 -13.59 27.64
N SER A 810 8.19 -14.10 27.56
CA SER A 810 7.60 -14.92 28.61
C SER A 810 8.36 -16.23 28.81
N ALA A 811 8.81 -16.88 27.72
CA ALA A 811 9.59 -18.11 27.80
C ALA A 811 10.95 -17.86 28.48
N ILE A 812 11.62 -16.77 28.13
CA ILE A 812 12.88 -16.32 28.73
C ILE A 812 12.71 -16.10 30.24
N VAL A 813 11.77 -15.23 30.62
CA VAL A 813 11.52 -14.87 32.03
C VAL A 813 11.14 -16.11 32.83
N SER A 814 10.30 -16.98 32.27
CA SER A 814 9.88 -18.23 32.93
C SER A 814 11.05 -19.17 33.19
N TYR A 815 11.90 -19.39 32.18
CA TYR A 815 13.07 -20.25 32.31
C TYR A 815 14.06 -19.71 33.34
N VAL A 816 14.40 -18.42 33.27
CA VAL A 816 15.37 -17.80 34.19
C VAL A 816 14.85 -17.83 35.62
N ARG A 817 13.55 -17.57 35.85
CA ARG A 817 12.95 -17.70 37.19
C ARG A 817 13.03 -19.12 37.73
N GLN A 818 12.77 -20.11 36.88
CA GLN A 818 12.90 -21.52 37.26
C GLN A 818 14.37 -21.85 37.58
N ALA A 819 15.32 -21.35 36.80
CA ALA A 819 16.75 -21.51 37.07
C ALA A 819 17.16 -20.85 38.39
N PHE A 820 16.67 -19.64 38.69
CA PHE A 820 16.90 -18.97 39.97
C PHE A 820 16.36 -19.77 41.15
N SER A 821 15.20 -20.43 41.00
CA SER A 821 14.63 -21.27 42.07
C SER A 821 15.46 -22.51 42.39
N LYS A 822 16.37 -22.94 41.51
CA LYS A 822 17.31 -24.04 41.75
C LYS A 822 18.49 -23.64 42.65
N VAL A 823 18.61 -22.36 43.05
CA VAL A 823 19.62 -21.85 43.98
C VAL A 823 18.96 -21.49 45.31
N THR A 824 19.17 -22.31 46.34
CA THR A 824 18.40 -22.23 47.59
C THR A 824 19.30 -22.08 48.82
N PRO A 825 19.09 -21.08 49.68
CA PRO A 825 19.69 -21.09 51.00
C PRO A 825 19.01 -22.19 51.83
N ILE A 826 19.78 -23.03 52.52
CA ILE A 826 19.22 -24.16 53.30
C ILE A 826 19.35 -23.93 54.80
N ARG A 827 20.44 -23.31 55.24
CA ARG A 827 20.79 -23.23 56.66
C ARG A 827 21.62 -22.00 56.97
N VAL A 828 21.29 -21.36 58.09
CA VAL A 828 22.04 -20.24 58.68
C VAL A 828 22.49 -20.60 60.09
N GLU A 829 23.77 -20.40 60.38
CA GLU A 829 24.39 -20.67 61.68
C GLU A 829 25.31 -19.50 62.07
N PRO A 830 25.56 -19.27 63.37
CA PRO A 830 26.67 -18.44 63.80
C PRO A 830 27.98 -18.93 63.17
N GLY A 831 28.74 -18.02 62.58
CA GLY A 831 30.00 -18.33 61.94
C GLY A 831 31.16 -18.44 62.95
N PRO A 832 32.39 -18.73 62.47
CA PRO A 832 33.57 -18.73 63.32
C PRO A 832 33.91 -17.32 63.81
N GLY A 833 34.03 -17.15 65.14
CA GLY A 833 34.19 -15.85 65.80
C GLY A 833 32.84 -15.19 66.11
N HIS A 834 32.81 -14.22 67.04
CA HIS A 834 31.55 -13.60 67.50
C HIS A 834 30.82 -12.76 66.44
N ASP A 835 31.50 -12.33 65.37
CA ASP A 835 31.00 -11.39 64.35
C ASP A 835 31.05 -11.99 62.92
N SER A 836 30.60 -13.22 62.75
CA SER A 836 30.37 -13.81 61.43
C SER A 836 29.14 -14.72 61.38
N VAL A 837 28.70 -15.02 60.16
CA VAL A 837 27.61 -15.95 59.86
C VAL A 837 28.10 -17.01 58.89
N LYS A 838 27.69 -18.26 59.12
CA LYS A 838 27.89 -19.39 58.22
C LYS A 838 26.57 -19.72 57.55
N LEU A 839 26.54 -19.64 56.23
CA LEU A 839 25.38 -19.94 55.39
C LEU A 839 25.67 -21.17 54.54
N THR A 840 24.74 -22.11 54.48
CA THR A 840 24.76 -23.20 53.50
C THR A 840 23.79 -22.89 52.37
N ILE A 841 24.29 -22.84 51.13
CA ILE A 841 23.49 -22.64 49.91
C ILE A 841 23.62 -23.88 49.04
N ARG A 842 22.51 -24.37 48.51
CA ARG A 842 22.48 -25.44 47.51
C ARG A 842 22.27 -24.85 46.12
N ASP A 843 23.17 -25.21 45.22
CA ASP A 843 23.04 -24.97 43.79
C ASP A 843 22.63 -26.28 43.12
N ASP A 844 21.36 -26.41 42.76
CA ASP A 844 20.84 -27.51 41.92
C ASP A 844 20.84 -27.14 40.42
N LEU A 845 21.12 -25.89 40.05
CA LEU A 845 21.22 -25.45 38.66
C LEU A 845 22.47 -26.03 38.01
N GLY A 846 23.60 -25.96 38.71
CA GLY A 846 24.89 -26.48 38.24
C GLY A 846 25.05 -27.99 38.33
N VAL A 847 24.18 -28.71 39.04
CA VAL A 847 24.33 -30.17 39.32
C VAL A 847 24.39 -31.03 38.07
N PRO A 848 23.45 -30.94 37.10
CA PRO A 848 23.43 -31.89 36.00
C PRO A 848 24.65 -31.76 35.07
N PHE A 849 25.25 -30.55 34.99
CA PHE A 849 26.31 -30.20 34.03
C PHE A 849 27.62 -29.77 34.69
N HIS A 850 27.74 -29.90 36.01
CA HIS A 850 28.88 -29.47 36.81
C HIS A 850 29.30 -28.00 36.63
N LEU A 851 28.32 -27.10 36.50
CA LEU A 851 28.56 -25.66 36.30
C LEU A 851 28.77 -24.93 37.62
N ASN A 852 29.72 -23.99 37.65
CA ASN A 852 29.84 -23.05 38.76
C ASN A 852 29.02 -21.79 38.44
N ILE A 853 28.33 -21.24 39.43
CA ILE A 853 27.53 -20.02 39.28
C ILE A 853 27.99 -18.91 40.24
N LYS A 854 27.78 -17.66 39.86
CA LYS A 854 28.15 -16.48 40.64
C LYS A 854 26.91 -15.78 41.21
N VAL A 855 26.88 -15.61 42.52
CA VAL A 855 25.78 -14.91 43.21
C VAL A 855 26.33 -13.87 44.18
N ILE A 856 25.53 -12.85 44.49
CA ILE A 856 25.76 -11.97 45.64
C ILE A 856 24.84 -12.41 46.76
N VAL A 857 25.42 -12.80 47.89
CA VAL A 857 24.69 -13.21 49.08
C VAL A 857 24.66 -12.04 50.04
N VAL A 858 23.48 -11.72 50.58
CA VAL A 858 23.31 -10.71 51.62
C VAL A 858 22.60 -11.34 52.82
N VAL A 859 23.15 -11.16 54.00
CA VAL A 859 22.55 -11.59 55.26
C VAL A 859 22.26 -10.36 56.11
N SER A 860 21.03 -10.26 56.61
CA SER A 860 20.58 -9.20 57.49
C SER A 860 20.04 -9.76 58.81
N ASN A 861 20.46 -9.19 59.93
CA ASN A 861 19.93 -9.51 61.26
C ASN A 861 18.95 -8.44 61.78
N GLY A 862 18.51 -7.52 60.92
CA GLY A 862 17.66 -6.37 61.26
C GLY A 862 18.41 -5.13 61.78
N THR A 863 19.70 -5.26 62.15
CA THR A 863 20.54 -4.13 62.64
C THR A 863 21.77 -3.88 61.78
N ALA A 864 22.30 -4.92 61.11
CA ALA A 864 23.44 -4.87 60.23
C ALA A 864 23.25 -5.84 59.05
N ASN A 865 23.95 -5.55 57.95
CA ASN A 865 24.00 -6.39 56.77
C ASN A 865 25.45 -6.82 56.50
N ALA A 866 25.67 -8.08 56.17
CA ALA A 866 26.91 -8.55 55.57
C ALA A 866 26.63 -9.11 54.18
N SER A 867 27.53 -8.88 53.24
CA SER A 867 27.38 -9.36 51.87
C SER A 867 28.71 -9.80 51.27
N ALA A 868 28.67 -10.75 50.35
CA ALA A 868 29.81 -11.10 49.49
C ALA A 868 29.33 -11.61 48.14
N GLU A 869 30.14 -11.37 47.11
CA GLU A 869 30.06 -12.12 45.86
C GLU A 869 30.71 -13.49 46.04
N VAL A 870 30.02 -14.55 45.62
CA VAL A 870 30.38 -15.93 45.88
C VAL A 870 30.23 -16.75 44.61
N THR A 871 31.24 -17.57 44.31
CA THR A 871 31.12 -18.64 43.31
C THR A 871 30.64 -19.91 44.00
N LEU A 872 29.45 -20.37 43.66
CA LEU A 872 28.89 -21.64 44.11
C LEU A 872 29.32 -22.76 43.17
N ARG A 873 29.70 -23.89 43.75
CA ARG A 873 29.93 -25.16 43.05
C ARG A 873 28.63 -25.97 43.04
N PRO A 874 28.46 -26.92 42.11
CA PRO A 874 27.30 -27.81 42.11
C PRO A 874 27.04 -28.48 43.46
N GLY A 875 25.81 -28.41 43.95
CA GLY A 875 25.40 -28.98 45.23
C GLY A 875 25.56 -28.02 46.43
N ASN A 876 25.94 -28.56 47.60
CA ASN A 876 25.97 -27.79 48.85
C ASN A 876 27.27 -26.99 48.99
N ASN A 877 27.12 -25.68 49.22
CA ASN A 877 28.21 -24.73 49.43
C ASN A 877 28.13 -24.11 50.81
N VAL A 878 29.27 -23.92 51.45
CA VAL A 878 29.37 -23.20 52.73
C VAL A 878 30.00 -21.84 52.50
N VAL A 879 29.28 -20.79 52.86
CA VAL A 879 29.68 -19.38 52.72
C VAL A 879 29.82 -18.77 54.10
N ILE A 880 30.93 -18.08 54.35
CA ILE A 880 31.18 -17.38 55.61
C ILE A 880 31.23 -15.88 55.33
N LEU A 881 30.31 -15.13 55.94
CA LEU A 881 30.29 -13.66 55.86
C LEU A 881 30.70 -13.06 57.21
N LYS A 882 31.63 -12.11 57.18
CA LYS A 882 32.14 -11.40 58.37
C LYS A 882 31.42 -10.07 58.56
N GLY A 883 31.50 -9.50 59.77
CA GLY A 883 30.95 -8.18 60.07
C GLY A 883 29.46 -8.19 60.44
N ILE A 884 28.91 -9.36 60.76
CA ILE A 884 27.53 -9.52 61.24
C ILE A 884 27.47 -10.52 62.38
N ARG A 885 26.78 -10.14 63.45
CA ARG A 885 26.55 -11.01 64.60
C ARG A 885 25.21 -11.74 64.44
N VAL A 886 25.27 -13.07 64.47
CA VAL A 886 24.09 -13.95 64.46
C VAL A 886 24.08 -14.77 65.75
N THR A 887 23.00 -14.67 66.52
CA THR A 887 22.81 -15.47 67.74
C THR A 887 21.98 -16.71 67.44
N PRO A 888 22.20 -17.85 68.13
CA PRO A 888 21.32 -19.00 68.00
C PRO A 888 19.84 -18.61 68.18
N HIS A 889 18.98 -19.14 67.32
CA HIS A 889 17.52 -18.91 67.31
C HIS A 889 17.03 -17.50 66.95
N SER A 890 17.91 -16.53 66.69
CA SER A 890 17.47 -15.22 66.17
C SER A 890 16.95 -15.34 64.74
N GLN A 891 16.03 -14.45 64.37
CA GLN A 891 15.60 -14.31 62.98
C GLN A 891 16.69 -13.63 62.15
N VAL A 892 16.95 -14.19 60.98
CA VAL A 892 17.94 -13.68 60.02
C VAL A 892 17.33 -13.75 58.64
N GLN A 893 17.41 -12.66 57.89
CA GLN A 893 17.00 -12.63 56.49
C GLN A 893 18.20 -12.92 55.60
N VAL A 894 18.04 -13.86 54.67
CA VAL A 894 19.04 -14.16 53.64
C VAL A 894 18.45 -13.77 52.30
N TYR A 895 19.22 -13.03 51.52
CA TYR A 895 18.89 -12.65 50.15
C TYR A 895 19.97 -13.20 49.22
N ILE A 896 19.54 -13.75 48.10
CA ILE A 896 20.42 -14.16 47.01
C ILE A 896 20.12 -13.28 45.81
N TYR A 897 21.15 -12.64 45.27
CA TYR A 897 21.07 -11.77 44.10
C TYR A 897 21.92 -12.34 42.95
N ALA A 898 21.42 -12.18 41.73
CA ALA A 898 22.24 -12.31 40.54
C ALA A 898 23.08 -11.04 40.37
N PRO A 899 24.40 -11.15 40.12
CA PRO A 899 25.28 -10.00 40.07
C PRO A 899 25.01 -9.18 38.82
N VAL A 900 24.29 -8.07 38.94
CA VAL A 900 23.94 -7.17 37.83
C VAL A 900 24.24 -5.74 38.22
N ARG A 901 24.82 -4.97 37.29
CA ARG A 901 25.02 -3.52 37.44
C ARG A 901 24.03 -2.77 36.57
N PRO A 902 23.48 -1.62 37.03
CA PRO A 902 22.56 -0.81 36.22
C PRO A 902 23.12 -0.44 34.84
N SER A 903 24.43 -0.21 34.72
CA SER A 903 25.09 0.12 33.45
C SER A 903 25.07 -1.01 32.41
N GLN A 904 24.78 -2.25 32.81
CA GLN A 904 24.66 -3.40 31.88
C GLN A 904 23.24 -3.52 31.31
N LEU A 905 22.26 -2.86 31.91
CA LEU A 905 20.85 -3.02 31.56
C LEU A 905 20.36 -1.96 30.57
N GLY A 906 20.94 -0.75 30.61
CA GLY A 906 20.38 0.37 29.85
C GLY A 906 19.00 0.77 30.43
N GLY A 907 18.04 1.06 29.55
CA GLY A 907 16.62 1.18 29.88
C GLY A 907 16.11 -0.12 30.51
N HIS A 908 15.46 0.00 31.66
CA HIS A 908 14.99 -1.16 32.44
C HIS A 908 13.74 -0.81 33.26
N VAL A 909 12.92 -1.81 33.51
CA VAL A 909 11.65 -1.73 34.23
C VAL A 909 11.76 -2.25 35.67
N MET A 910 12.65 -3.21 35.99
CA MET A 910 12.77 -3.66 37.38
C MET A 910 13.75 -2.80 38.18
N PRO A 911 13.40 -2.41 39.42
CA PRO A 911 14.35 -1.73 40.30
C PRO A 911 15.49 -2.68 40.69
N ILE A 912 16.71 -2.34 40.27
CA ILE A 912 17.93 -3.09 40.63
C ILE A 912 18.56 -2.52 41.89
N SER A 913 18.83 -3.39 42.85
CA SER A 913 19.52 -2.99 44.08
C SER A 913 21.02 -2.80 43.81
N ARG A 914 21.73 -2.17 44.75
CA ARG A 914 23.22 -2.13 44.72
C ARG A 914 23.89 -3.51 44.72
N TYR A 915 23.14 -4.56 45.05
CA TYR A 915 23.60 -5.95 45.07
C TYR A 915 23.20 -6.74 43.82
N GLY A 916 22.50 -6.11 42.86
CA GLY A 916 21.99 -6.75 41.65
C GLY A 916 20.52 -7.14 41.72
N LEU A 917 20.13 -8.09 40.88
CA LEU A 917 18.74 -8.55 40.72
C LEU A 917 18.40 -9.60 41.78
N LEU A 918 17.32 -9.38 42.53
CA LEU A 918 16.92 -10.30 43.59
C LEU A 918 16.42 -11.64 43.01
N MET A 919 17.09 -12.74 43.34
CA MET A 919 16.68 -14.10 42.95
C MET A 919 15.74 -14.71 43.99
N SER A 920 16.10 -14.62 45.27
CA SER A 920 15.31 -15.17 46.37
C SER A 920 15.57 -14.45 47.68
N SER A 921 14.58 -14.49 48.57
CA SER A 921 14.67 -13.95 49.93
C SER A 921 14.03 -14.96 50.88
N THR A 922 14.73 -15.31 51.97
CA THR A 922 14.26 -16.32 52.91
C THR A 922 14.61 -15.94 54.34
N THR A 923 13.63 -16.04 55.25
CA THR A 923 13.81 -15.79 56.68
C THR A 923 14.15 -17.11 57.39
N PHE A 924 15.27 -17.12 58.11
CA PHE A 924 15.72 -18.25 58.91
C PHE A 924 15.63 -17.96 60.40
N LYS A 925 15.43 -19.01 61.20
CA LYS A 925 15.84 -19.03 62.61
C LYS A 925 17.20 -19.69 62.69
N ALA A 926 18.21 -18.96 63.14
CA ALA A 926 19.59 -19.47 63.20
C ALA A 926 19.67 -20.78 64.01
N ASN A 927 20.49 -21.74 63.55
CA ASN A 927 20.63 -23.08 64.12
C ASN A 927 19.39 -24.00 64.05
N GLN A 928 18.36 -23.63 63.30
CA GLN A 928 17.30 -24.57 62.92
C GLN A 928 17.39 -24.88 61.43
N PRO A 929 17.44 -26.17 61.03
CA PRO A 929 17.23 -26.52 59.65
C PRO A 929 15.82 -26.08 59.24
N GLN A 930 15.68 -25.50 58.05
CA GLN A 930 14.37 -25.25 57.49
C GLN A 930 13.70 -26.62 57.25
N ALA A 931 12.46 -26.80 57.73
CA ALA A 931 11.68 -27.97 57.37
C ALA A 931 11.59 -28.00 55.84
N SER A 932 11.91 -29.15 55.23
CA SER A 932 11.84 -29.34 53.79
C SER A 932 10.49 -28.82 53.28
N MET A 933 10.50 -27.82 52.39
CA MET A 933 9.29 -27.44 51.67
C MET A 933 8.76 -28.70 50.98
N SER A 934 7.54 -29.10 51.32
CA SER A 934 6.90 -30.21 50.64
C SER A 934 6.62 -29.81 49.17
N PRO A 935 6.55 -30.77 48.24
CA PRO A 935 6.23 -30.53 46.83
C PRO A 935 4.88 -29.82 46.59
N ALA A 936 4.06 -29.65 47.63
CA ALA A 936 2.73 -29.04 47.55
C ALA A 936 2.75 -27.53 47.27
N ALA A 937 3.84 -26.82 47.58
CA ALA A 937 3.98 -25.40 47.20
C ALA A 937 4.25 -25.22 45.70
N TRP A 938 4.81 -26.25 45.04
CA TRP A 938 5.10 -26.30 43.60
C TRP A 938 3.83 -26.54 42.78
N LEU A 939 2.88 -27.31 43.31
CA LEU A 939 1.55 -27.48 42.70
C LEU A 939 0.73 -26.19 42.75
N ASN A 940 0.83 -25.37 43.81
CA ASN A 940 0.08 -24.11 43.89
C ASN A 940 0.59 -23.01 42.93
N SER A 941 1.90 -23.00 42.59
CA SER A 941 2.39 -22.10 41.54
C SER A 941 2.02 -22.57 40.14
N LEU A 942 2.01 -23.89 39.89
CA LEU A 942 1.49 -24.49 38.64
C LEU A 942 -0.02 -24.31 38.48
N LEU A 943 -0.80 -24.39 39.57
CA LEU A 943 -2.23 -24.10 39.57
C LEU A 943 -2.49 -22.63 39.30
N ASN A 944 -1.74 -21.70 39.91
CA ASN A 944 -1.84 -20.27 39.58
C ASN A 944 -1.40 -19.97 38.13
N TYR A 945 -0.45 -20.73 37.58
CA TYR A 945 -0.06 -20.66 36.17
C TYR A 945 -1.17 -21.19 35.24
N TYR A 946 -1.79 -22.31 35.60
CA TYR A 946 -2.95 -22.85 34.90
C TYR A 946 -4.14 -21.88 34.97
N TYR A 947 -4.37 -21.21 36.10
CA TYR A 947 -5.39 -20.18 36.23
C TYR A 947 -5.06 -18.90 35.47
N ALA A 948 -3.78 -18.51 35.32
CA ALA A 948 -3.37 -17.39 34.47
C ALA A 948 -3.50 -17.73 32.97
N TRP A 949 -3.12 -18.94 32.57
CA TRP A 949 -3.32 -19.46 31.20
C TRP A 949 -4.80 -19.62 30.87
N VAL A 950 -5.59 -20.17 31.80
CA VAL A 950 -7.06 -20.26 31.68
C VAL A 950 -7.69 -18.88 31.72
N ALA A 951 -7.19 -17.90 32.48
CA ALA A 951 -7.68 -16.53 32.46
C ALA A 951 -7.35 -15.82 31.14
N ALA A 952 -6.17 -16.04 30.56
CA ALA A 952 -5.79 -15.54 29.24
C ALA A 952 -6.66 -16.19 28.14
N VAL A 953 -6.85 -17.51 28.18
CA VAL A 953 -7.75 -18.23 27.25
C VAL A 953 -9.20 -17.83 27.45
N ILE A 954 -9.68 -17.60 28.68
CA ILE A 954 -11.03 -17.09 28.97
C ILE A 954 -11.18 -15.65 28.50
N ALA A 955 -10.17 -14.79 28.64
CA ALA A 955 -10.18 -13.43 28.10
C ALA A 955 -10.24 -13.45 26.56
N ILE A 956 -9.46 -14.33 25.92
CA ILE A 956 -9.48 -14.57 24.47
C ILE A 956 -10.86 -15.10 24.04
N MET A 957 -11.42 -16.09 24.73
CA MET A 957 -12.74 -16.64 24.45
C MET A 957 -13.88 -15.63 24.71
N ALA A 958 -13.75 -14.77 25.72
CA ALA A 958 -14.70 -13.70 26.01
C ALA A 958 -14.62 -12.58 24.95
N MET A 959 -13.44 -12.27 24.43
CA MET A 959 -13.27 -11.35 23.30
C MET A 959 -13.82 -11.94 21.99
N ILE A 960 -13.59 -13.24 21.73
CA ILE A 960 -14.19 -13.96 20.59
C ILE A 960 -15.71 -13.99 20.70
N ALA A 961 -16.27 -14.28 21.89
CA ALA A 961 -17.71 -14.26 22.13
C ALA A 961 -18.32 -12.85 22.00
N SER A 962 -17.56 -11.81 22.37
CA SER A 962 -17.97 -10.40 22.20
C SER A 962 -17.94 -9.98 20.73
N ALA A 963 -16.97 -10.46 19.94
CA ALA A 963 -16.91 -10.27 18.49
C ALA A 963 -18.05 -11.02 17.76
N LEU A 964 -18.39 -12.23 18.20
CA LEU A 964 -19.55 -12.99 17.69
C LEU A 964 -20.90 -12.36 18.09
N ALA A 965 -21.00 -11.74 19.28
CA ALA A 965 -22.20 -11.02 19.70
C ALA A 965 -22.38 -9.67 18.95
N GLY A 966 -21.29 -9.05 18.51
CA GLY A 966 -21.31 -7.87 17.63
C GLY A 966 -21.77 -8.18 16.20
N HIS A 967 -21.51 -9.38 15.69
CA HIS A 967 -21.99 -9.87 14.38
C HIS A 967 -23.48 -10.28 14.37
N LEU A 968 -24.14 -10.39 15.53
CA LEU A 968 -25.58 -10.66 15.64
C LEU A 968 -26.41 -9.39 15.92
N ARG A 969 -25.77 -8.22 15.91
CA ARG A 969 -26.42 -6.90 15.91
C ARG A 969 -25.77 -5.97 14.89
N LEU A 970 -25.82 -6.37 13.61
CA LEU A 970 -25.83 -5.52 12.43
C LEU A 970 -26.63 -6.21 11.33
#